data_AF-A0A085Z947-F1
#
_entry.id   AF-A0A085Z947-F1
#
_cell.length_a   1.000
_cell.length_b   1.000
_cell.length_c   1.000
_cell.angle_alpha   90.00
_cell.angle_beta   90.00
_cell.angle_gamma   90.00
#
_symmetry.space_group_name_H-M   'P 1'
#
loop_
_entity.id
_entity.type
_entity.pdbx_description
1 polymer ?
#
loop_
_entity_poly.entity_id
_entity_poly.type
_entity_poly.pdbx_seq_one_letter_code
_entity_poly.pdbx_strand_id
1 'polypeptide(L)'
;MRKHTIFFIFMVCLTNILCQTKGQAKNDKIYMSPGGTLDNIFDHYGNKYDPSDILIGNKRESLSGTANKSTNPAPMSCGFFNLYFETGSGMEDASNPVHMARRNVVCRVFNDLSDFINSPLKTNGLNNKVNIWVRNINNAIPAPNTPSGVLGLASSFYSMPYNATAGFGGISDNEIWKTIHLGTDSYDGVFSPVNSNGSSSGVSGLFYHGMMAFNFSDSSINWNTNLSVASFPGLYDLYSVVLHEITHAVGFSSLINASGNSKFGTGFNYFTRYDAFLKNSTSTEFLLKKAASACGEMYNYSFNNVLSNSILSPPNNLCSSKIRYVGLSNVPVFTPPGFTESSSLSHFDGSCVSPNPNFVTESAYATNSIRRYLKQEEKNVLVDLGYSVNSTFGVSTTYNGTTSYSGQLTGISVAGSNDGINYTNGTITFTGNPGTAINLSNLLSNDFDAAGFECLEDIFDSTATLSVTSGTAGTSVTYSSSVAGLHLLRYIPVNSSGKKGNITYVYVYINEQNNCTPPTGTGCNPNANLVINPQFESFLPSQGIGNINKACNWSDAHIITGGADYFNGNYGDPEIKTPCNMMGYQPDNVTNNKGYAGMVVRKSYGNQIYSESIKTTLASPLLPNTKYRLSFQVSLAEGNSKNAIKFQAYLSNNSTSYPGYGEIPISNPSMLFTDSNYATSASTWKTITFDFTTGNVAGQTTLYLGGLSNIDFISNTPSPQGVNGCGYYNYNDSSVPNDFGACYYFVDNVSITALENTIDMTLDLPQYICPNNVISDMSLYLTGSYFNGTFSGNGVSGNTFSANAAGMGTHTIYYTYTNTSGCIITISDVVFVTDRESICGPANNCPQNYSFYTTETNPSVIYKASEYIYTGSHYLVQSGNSVDFKAGKYILMEPDSEIEYGASFSAIIEDCQTNVTRISAKSLPEVEQNENALQIYPNPAGDFLNIKTLSPLTKVEIYDTSGKKVNFRLDGNRANVSHLVSGNYIITVETKENKYTKKFIKK
;
A
#
# COMPACT_ATOMS: atom_id res chain seq x y z
N MET A 1 3.29 64.63 20.27
CA MET A 1 3.85 64.05 19.03
C MET A 1 4.74 62.82 19.25
N ARG A 2 5.61 62.72 20.26
CA ARG A 2 6.47 61.52 20.46
C ARG A 2 5.78 60.22 20.94
N LYS A 3 4.59 60.27 21.55
CA LYS A 3 3.87 59.07 22.00
C LYS A 3 3.04 58.37 20.91
N HIS A 4 2.67 59.06 19.82
CA HIS A 4 1.88 58.44 18.73
C HIS A 4 2.78 57.81 17.67
N THR A 5 4.01 58.29 17.48
CA THR A 5 4.99 57.68 16.58
C THR A 5 5.53 56.35 17.12
N ILE A 6 5.69 56.20 18.44
CA ILE A 6 6.15 54.94 19.05
C ILE A 6 5.06 53.86 18.99
N PHE A 7 3.79 54.22 19.15
CA PHE A 7 2.67 53.27 19.04
C PHE A 7 2.46 52.80 17.60
N PHE A 8 2.66 53.67 16.61
CA PHE A 8 2.61 53.30 15.18
C PHE A 8 3.81 52.43 14.75
N ILE A 9 5.02 52.68 15.28
CA ILE A 9 6.21 51.85 15.01
C ILE A 9 6.09 50.48 15.69
N PHE A 10 5.50 50.40 16.90
CA PHE A 10 5.26 49.12 17.57
C PHE A 10 4.19 48.28 16.86
N MET A 11 3.14 48.92 16.31
CA MET A 11 2.08 48.25 15.57
C MET A 11 2.55 47.80 14.16
N VAL A 12 3.43 48.56 13.49
CA VAL A 12 4.05 48.16 12.21
C VAL A 12 5.14 47.10 12.39
N CYS A 13 5.84 47.07 13.53
CA CYS A 13 6.73 45.95 13.87
C CYS A 13 5.96 44.68 14.25
N LEU A 14 4.84 44.77 14.99
CA LEU A 14 4.02 43.58 15.27
C LEU A 14 3.35 43.02 14.02
N THR A 15 2.88 43.86 13.07
CA THR A 15 2.31 43.35 11.82
C THR A 15 3.36 42.75 10.88
N ASN A 16 4.62 43.22 10.90
CA ASN A 16 5.70 42.57 10.13
C ASN A 16 6.27 41.31 10.82
N ILE A 17 6.27 41.23 12.16
CA ILE A 17 6.70 40.02 12.90
C ILE A 17 5.62 38.91 12.85
N LEU A 18 4.34 39.27 12.81
CA LEU A 18 3.24 38.32 12.58
C LEU A 18 3.10 37.90 11.10
N CYS A 19 3.67 38.65 10.15
CA CYS A 19 3.65 38.30 8.72
C CYS A 19 4.91 37.50 8.28
N GLN A 20 6.02 37.55 9.03
CA GLN A 20 7.23 36.76 8.74
C GLN A 20 7.29 35.39 9.45
N THR A 21 6.29 35.02 10.25
CA THR A 21 6.22 33.72 10.94
C THR A 21 5.14 32.77 10.38
N LYS A 22 4.44 33.17 9.30
CA LYS A 22 3.43 32.36 8.59
C LYS A 22 3.81 32.02 7.14
N GLY A 23 5.11 31.90 6.88
CA GLY A 23 5.65 31.63 5.54
C GLY A 23 6.99 30.92 5.53
N GLN A 24 7.39 30.27 6.64
CA GLN A 24 8.28 29.13 6.47
C GLN A 24 7.38 28.00 5.99
N ALA A 25 7.52 27.62 4.72
CA ALA A 25 7.10 26.30 4.26
C ALA A 25 7.48 25.32 5.39
N LYS A 26 6.50 24.62 5.97
CA LYS A 26 6.83 23.42 6.71
C LYS A 26 7.72 22.64 5.75
N ASN A 27 8.99 22.45 6.10
CA ASN A 27 9.75 21.39 5.47
C ASN A 27 9.00 20.13 5.90
N ASP A 28 7.99 19.71 5.13
CA ASP A 28 7.22 18.50 5.40
C ASP A 28 8.23 17.37 5.36
N LYS A 29 8.67 16.99 6.56
CA LYS A 29 9.70 16.00 6.75
C LYS A 29 9.15 14.72 6.16
N ILE A 30 9.92 14.17 5.26
CA ILE A 30 9.59 12.95 4.55
C ILE A 30 9.82 11.77 5.49
N TYR A 31 8.75 11.03 5.82
CA TYR A 31 8.80 9.97 6.83
C TYR A 31 8.99 8.58 6.22
N MET A 32 10.11 7.93 6.53
CA MET A 32 10.49 6.62 5.96
C MET A 32 9.90 5.43 6.73
N SER A 33 9.45 5.62 7.98
CA SER A 33 8.62 4.69 8.76
C SER A 33 7.14 5.13 8.77
N PRO A 34 6.18 4.21 9.03
CA PRO A 34 4.78 4.57 9.17
C PRO A 34 4.58 5.72 10.19
N GLY A 35 3.96 6.82 9.73
CA GLY A 35 3.74 8.02 10.53
C GLY A 35 5.00 8.70 11.09
N GLY A 36 6.20 8.35 10.61
CA GLY A 36 7.46 8.87 11.13
C GLY A 36 7.83 8.37 12.53
N THR A 37 7.15 7.33 13.00
CA THR A 37 7.24 6.85 14.38
C THR A 37 8.64 6.38 14.77
N LEU A 38 9.44 5.89 13.81
CA LEU A 38 10.79 5.34 14.01
C LEU A 38 11.88 6.11 13.24
N ASP A 39 11.55 7.31 12.73
CA ASP A 39 12.46 8.14 11.92
C ASP A 39 13.48 8.93 12.74
N ASN A 40 13.36 8.92 14.07
CA ASN A 40 14.34 9.57 14.93
C ASN A 40 15.51 8.60 15.13
N ILE A 41 16.55 8.78 14.32
CA ILE A 41 17.76 7.96 14.39
C ILE A 41 18.80 8.69 15.23
N PHE A 42 19.50 7.98 16.12
CA PHE A 42 20.54 8.55 16.95
C PHE A 42 21.83 7.75 16.89
N ASP A 43 22.97 8.41 17.07
CA ASP A 43 24.24 7.76 17.46
C ASP A 43 24.38 7.76 19.00
N HIS A 44 25.34 7.02 19.56
CA HIS A 44 25.49 6.94 21.03
C HIS A 44 25.98 8.23 21.69
N TYR A 45 26.47 9.19 20.89
CA TYR A 45 26.81 10.54 21.36
C TYR A 45 25.56 11.41 21.57
N GLY A 46 24.39 10.95 21.12
CA GLY A 46 23.13 11.67 21.19
C GLY A 46 22.86 12.55 19.97
N ASN A 47 23.69 12.50 18.93
CA ASN A 47 23.41 13.23 17.69
C ASN A 47 22.24 12.57 16.97
N LYS A 48 21.33 13.40 16.48
CA LYS A 48 20.14 12.98 15.76
C LYS A 48 20.37 13.05 14.25
N TYR A 49 19.87 12.05 13.54
CA TYR A 49 19.92 11.89 12.10
C TYR A 49 18.52 11.64 11.55
N ASP A 50 18.29 12.06 10.31
CA ASP A 50 17.12 11.62 9.54
C ASP A 50 17.45 10.32 8.81
N PRO A 51 16.47 9.46 8.47
CA PRO A 51 16.78 8.20 7.79
C PRO A 51 17.50 8.41 6.44
N SER A 52 17.22 9.52 5.74
CA SER A 52 17.92 9.90 4.51
C SER A 52 19.42 10.18 4.70
N ASP A 53 19.84 10.57 5.90
CA ASP A 53 21.25 10.75 6.25
C ASP A 53 22.00 9.42 6.19
N ILE A 54 21.40 8.35 6.68
CA ILE A 54 22.07 7.05 6.82
C ILE A 54 21.83 6.13 5.61
N LEU A 55 21.25 6.63 4.51
CA LEU A 55 21.05 5.89 3.28
C LEU A 55 22.37 5.75 2.49
N ILE A 56 22.66 4.55 2.02
CA ILE A 56 23.83 4.23 1.22
C ILE A 56 23.67 4.82 -0.19
N GLY A 57 24.72 5.48 -0.71
CA GLY A 57 24.77 5.99 -2.08
C GLY A 57 24.09 7.35 -2.34
N ASN A 58 23.39 7.95 -1.35
CA ASN A 58 22.80 9.27 -1.50
C ASN A 58 23.85 10.38 -1.68
N LYS A 59 23.60 11.31 -2.61
CA LYS A 59 24.41 12.52 -2.79
C LYS A 59 24.17 13.45 -1.59
N ARG A 60 25.19 13.67 -0.76
CA ARG A 60 25.18 14.75 0.23
C ARG A 60 25.87 15.99 -0.34
N GLU A 61 25.21 17.13 -0.26
CA GLU A 61 25.92 18.41 -0.22
C GLU A 61 26.61 18.50 1.14
N SER A 62 27.91 18.72 1.12
CA SER A 62 28.65 19.09 2.32
C SER A 62 28.02 20.34 2.95
N LEU A 63 28.09 20.47 4.28
CA LEU A 63 27.85 21.73 5.01
C LEU A 63 28.72 22.91 4.48
N SER A 64 29.66 22.64 3.56
CA SER A 64 30.48 23.60 2.82
C SER A 64 30.04 23.90 1.37
N GLY A 65 28.83 23.54 0.95
CA GLY A 65 28.25 23.97 -0.34
C GLY A 65 28.94 23.40 -1.59
N THR A 66 29.58 22.24 -1.48
CA THR A 66 30.21 21.56 -2.63
C THR A 66 29.53 20.21 -2.85
N ALA A 67 28.78 20.10 -3.95
CA ALA A 67 28.08 18.87 -4.35
C ALA A 67 29.09 17.81 -4.80
N ASN A 68 29.26 16.73 -4.03
CA ASN A 68 30.07 15.59 -4.45
C ASN A 68 29.24 14.64 -5.32
N LYS A 69 29.79 14.26 -6.48
CA LYS A 69 29.24 13.22 -7.36
C LYS A 69 29.32 11.86 -6.66
N SER A 70 28.18 11.30 -6.24
CA SER A 70 28.08 9.90 -5.80
C SER A 70 28.02 8.96 -7.00
N THR A 71 29.10 8.22 -7.25
CA THR A 71 29.04 6.87 -7.79
C THR A 71 29.22 5.94 -6.60
N ASN A 72 28.26 5.07 -6.32
CA ASN A 72 28.27 4.15 -5.17
C ASN A 72 29.58 3.34 -5.16
N PRO A 73 30.57 3.63 -4.29
CA PRO A 73 31.79 2.82 -4.28
C PRO A 73 31.43 1.45 -3.73
N ALA A 74 31.80 0.38 -4.45
CA ALA A 74 31.58 -0.98 -3.99
C ALA A 74 32.19 -1.16 -2.58
N PRO A 75 31.44 -1.70 -1.60
CA PRO A 75 31.94 -1.84 -0.23
C PRO A 75 33.10 -2.83 -0.17
N MET A 76 33.94 -2.71 0.87
CA MET A 76 34.84 -3.78 1.27
C MET A 76 34.09 -4.73 2.20
N SER A 77 33.95 -5.99 1.80
CA SER A 77 33.28 -7.00 2.62
C SER A 77 34.27 -7.68 3.57
N CYS A 78 34.00 -7.64 4.87
CA CYS A 78 34.87 -8.12 5.94
C CYS A 78 34.05 -8.92 6.95
N GLY A 79 34.11 -10.25 6.88
CA GLY A 79 33.23 -11.13 7.65
C GLY A 79 31.76 -10.87 7.33
N PHE A 80 30.94 -10.67 8.36
CA PHE A 80 29.53 -10.29 8.19
C PHE A 80 29.29 -8.77 8.12
N PHE A 81 30.34 -7.98 7.89
CA PHE A 81 30.25 -6.53 7.72
C PHE A 81 30.55 -6.07 6.28
N ASN A 82 29.93 -4.98 5.88
CA ASN A 82 30.27 -4.22 4.68
C ASN A 82 30.77 -2.84 5.09
N LEU A 83 31.98 -2.46 4.65
CA LEU A 83 32.60 -1.19 4.96
C LEU A 83 32.56 -0.26 3.75
N TYR A 84 31.93 0.91 3.92
CA TYR A 84 31.82 1.95 2.89
C TYR A 84 32.65 3.16 3.29
N PHE A 85 33.53 3.62 2.40
CA PHE A 85 34.53 4.65 2.71
C PHE A 85 34.13 6.00 2.12
N GLU A 86 33.87 6.97 2.99
CA GLU A 86 33.59 8.36 2.63
C GLU A 86 34.87 9.05 2.11
N THR A 87 34.73 9.98 1.17
CA THR A 87 35.82 10.85 0.75
C THR A 87 36.42 11.61 1.94
N GLY A 88 37.74 11.62 2.07
CA GLY A 88 38.44 12.21 3.21
C GLY A 88 38.53 11.30 4.44
N SER A 89 38.01 10.07 4.38
CA SER A 89 38.20 9.08 5.45
C SER A 89 39.65 8.59 5.57
N GLY A 90 40.51 8.86 4.59
CA GLY A 90 41.88 8.34 4.53
C GLY A 90 41.95 6.85 4.15
N MET A 91 40.84 6.31 3.62
CA MET A 91 40.64 4.92 3.20
C MET A 91 39.77 4.76 1.93
N GLU A 92 39.41 5.86 1.27
CA GLU A 92 38.48 5.89 0.12
C GLU A 92 39.10 5.40 -1.20
N ASP A 93 40.38 5.68 -1.44
CA ASP A 93 41.07 5.33 -2.68
C ASP A 93 41.74 3.95 -2.57
N ALA A 94 41.14 2.94 -3.23
CA ALA A 94 41.66 1.58 -3.27
C ALA A 94 42.95 1.43 -4.11
N SER A 95 43.33 2.44 -4.90
CA SER A 95 44.60 2.44 -5.64
C SER A 95 45.77 3.01 -4.83
N ASN A 96 45.48 3.77 -3.76
CA ASN A 96 46.48 4.34 -2.88
C ASN A 96 47.03 3.28 -1.90
N PRO A 97 48.34 2.98 -1.91
CA PRO A 97 48.91 1.94 -1.04
C PRO A 97 48.74 2.20 0.46
N VAL A 98 48.73 3.46 0.90
CA VAL A 98 48.53 3.83 2.30
C VAL A 98 47.08 3.58 2.72
N HIS A 99 46.13 3.96 1.87
CA HIS A 99 44.71 3.71 2.10
C HIS A 99 44.45 2.20 2.13
N MET A 100 45.01 1.45 1.18
CA MET A 100 44.93 -0.01 1.16
C MET A 100 45.51 -0.67 2.40
N ALA A 101 46.67 -0.21 2.89
CA ALA A 101 47.25 -0.72 4.14
C ALA A 101 46.32 -0.51 5.34
N ARG A 102 45.69 0.67 5.44
CA ARG A 102 44.69 0.98 6.49
C ARG A 102 43.44 0.10 6.34
N ARG A 103 42.88 -0.01 5.13
CA ARG A 103 41.73 -0.88 4.81
C ARG A 103 41.98 -2.33 5.20
N ASN A 104 43.19 -2.85 4.93
CA ASN A 104 43.56 -4.22 5.31
C ASN A 104 43.57 -4.43 6.82
N VAL A 105 44.06 -3.46 7.60
CA VAL A 105 44.01 -3.52 9.08
C VAL A 105 42.58 -3.51 9.58
N VAL A 106 41.77 -2.55 9.11
CA VAL A 106 40.36 -2.45 9.52
C VAL A 106 39.64 -3.76 9.17
N CYS A 107 39.77 -4.24 7.95
CA CYS A 107 39.14 -5.48 7.52
C CYS A 107 39.59 -6.70 8.34
N ARG A 108 40.86 -6.77 8.75
CA ARG A 108 41.35 -7.84 9.64
C ARG A 108 40.62 -7.82 10.98
N VAL A 109 40.47 -6.65 11.62
CA VAL A 109 39.73 -6.52 12.89
C VAL A 109 38.28 -6.98 12.74
N PHE A 110 37.59 -6.55 11.68
CA PHE A 110 36.20 -6.96 11.42
C PHE A 110 36.07 -8.46 11.13
N ASN A 111 37.03 -9.08 10.43
CA ASN A 111 37.08 -10.53 10.25
C ASN A 111 37.31 -11.25 11.59
N ASP A 112 38.26 -10.79 12.41
CA ASP A 112 38.55 -11.38 13.73
C ASP A 112 37.33 -11.30 14.66
N LEU A 113 36.62 -10.17 14.66
CA LEU A 113 35.39 -10.00 15.42
C LEU A 113 34.26 -10.89 14.87
N SER A 114 34.13 -11.00 13.55
CA SER A 114 33.13 -11.86 12.91
C SER A 114 33.37 -13.34 13.22
N ASP A 115 34.62 -13.79 13.20
CA ASP A 115 35.00 -15.15 13.55
C ASP A 115 34.74 -15.43 15.04
N PHE A 116 34.99 -14.43 15.90
CA PHE A 116 34.77 -14.52 17.33
C PHE A 116 33.30 -14.57 17.74
N ILE A 117 32.43 -13.76 17.13
CA ILE A 117 31.00 -13.72 17.44
C ILE A 117 30.26 -14.83 16.69
N ASN A 118 29.48 -15.65 17.39
CA ASN A 118 28.57 -16.62 16.82
C ASN A 118 27.23 -15.95 16.50
N SER A 119 26.92 -15.87 15.21
CA SER A 119 25.75 -15.16 14.70
C SER A 119 25.11 -15.95 13.55
N PRO A 120 23.77 -15.89 13.41
CA PRO A 120 23.06 -16.40 12.24
C PRO A 120 23.47 -15.71 10.91
N LEU A 121 24.14 -14.55 10.93
CA LEU A 121 24.67 -13.91 9.73
C LEU A 121 25.78 -14.73 9.03
N LYS A 122 26.41 -15.68 9.73
CA LYS A 122 27.48 -16.51 9.15
C LYS A 122 27.01 -17.43 8.02
N THR A 123 25.71 -17.72 7.94
CA THR A 123 25.12 -18.66 6.97
C THR A 123 24.34 -17.99 5.83
N ASN A 124 24.25 -16.66 5.81
CA ASN A 124 23.37 -15.91 4.89
C ASN A 124 24.16 -15.14 3.82
N GLY A 125 23.55 -14.94 2.64
CA GLY A 125 24.16 -14.28 1.47
C GLY A 125 24.51 -12.79 1.70
N LEU A 126 25.10 -12.14 0.68
CA LEU A 126 25.70 -10.79 0.74
C LEU A 126 24.77 -9.67 1.26
N ASN A 127 23.44 -9.84 1.19
CA ASN A 127 22.46 -8.82 1.56
C ASN A 127 22.14 -8.81 3.07
N ASN A 128 22.51 -9.85 3.81
CA ASN A 128 22.32 -9.92 5.27
C ASN A 128 23.66 -9.65 5.95
N LYS A 129 24.09 -8.38 5.93
CA LYS A 129 25.35 -7.93 6.54
C LYS A 129 25.17 -6.59 7.24
N VAL A 130 26.01 -6.35 8.23
CA VAL A 130 26.06 -5.06 8.92
C VAL A 130 26.82 -4.04 8.07
N ASN A 131 26.12 -3.02 7.58
CA ASN A 131 26.72 -1.94 6.81
C ASN A 131 27.31 -0.86 7.74
N ILE A 132 28.61 -0.56 7.61
CA ILE A 132 29.32 0.45 8.39
C ILE A 132 29.76 1.60 7.49
N TRP A 133 29.42 2.81 7.91
CA TRP A 133 29.88 4.05 7.28
C TRP A 133 31.23 4.47 7.85
N VAL A 134 32.30 4.32 7.09
CA VAL A 134 33.65 4.78 7.45
C VAL A 134 33.80 6.23 6.98
N ARG A 135 33.73 7.15 7.94
CA ARG A 135 33.55 8.59 7.70
C ARG A 135 34.87 9.36 7.71
N ASN A 136 34.83 10.55 7.13
CA ASN A 136 35.80 11.60 7.45
C ASN A 136 35.56 12.05 8.90
N ILE A 137 36.57 11.98 9.76
CA ILE A 137 36.41 12.29 11.19
C ILE A 137 35.93 13.73 11.44
N ASN A 138 36.31 14.66 10.58
CA ASN A 138 35.89 16.07 10.67
C ASN A 138 34.42 16.28 10.28
N ASN A 139 33.81 15.31 9.59
CA ASN A 139 32.38 15.31 9.28
C ASN A 139 31.58 14.50 10.30
N ALA A 140 32.24 13.58 11.03
CA ALA A 140 31.63 12.74 12.05
C ALA A 140 31.50 13.46 13.40
N ILE A 141 32.36 14.45 13.67
CA ILE A 141 32.28 15.34 14.83
C ILE A 141 32.00 16.76 14.33
N PRO A 142 30.85 17.40 14.65
CA PRO A 142 30.60 18.77 14.22
C PRO A 142 31.68 19.74 14.71
N ALA A 143 32.20 20.56 13.80
CA ALA A 143 33.12 21.65 14.12
C ALA A 143 32.55 22.58 15.21
N PRO A 144 33.38 23.17 16.09
CA PRO A 144 34.83 23.33 15.98
C PRO A 144 35.67 22.23 16.67
N ASN A 145 35.08 21.06 16.93
CA ASN A 145 35.50 20.20 18.02
C ASN A 145 36.19 18.88 17.65
N THR A 146 36.98 18.74 16.56
CA THR A 146 37.91 17.58 16.50
C THR A 146 39.03 17.86 17.52
N PRO A 147 39.00 17.32 18.75
CA PRO A 147 39.93 17.71 19.79
C PRO A 147 41.31 17.14 19.45
N SER A 148 42.37 17.88 19.77
CA SER A 148 43.74 17.36 19.72
C SER A 148 43.83 16.06 20.53
N GLY A 149 44.36 14.99 19.93
CA GLY A 149 44.57 13.69 20.58
C GLY A 149 43.47 12.63 20.40
N VAL A 150 42.39 12.91 19.66
CA VAL A 150 41.41 11.88 19.28
C VAL A 150 41.96 11.01 18.15
N LEU A 151 42.06 9.70 18.41
CA LEU A 151 42.56 8.70 17.46
C LEU A 151 41.45 8.21 16.51
N GLY A 152 40.25 8.00 17.03
CA GLY A 152 39.09 7.54 16.28
C GLY A 152 37.78 7.70 17.06
N LEU A 153 36.71 7.21 16.44
CA LEU A 153 35.38 7.06 17.03
C LEU A 153 34.63 5.93 16.31
N ALA A 154 33.68 5.30 16.99
CA ALA A 154 32.63 4.54 16.33
C ALA A 154 31.33 4.53 17.13
N SER A 155 30.23 4.34 16.41
CA SER A 155 28.89 4.22 16.98
C SER A 155 28.01 3.31 16.13
N SER A 156 27.10 2.57 16.77
CA SER A 156 25.91 2.09 16.09
C SER A 156 24.84 3.18 16.04
N PHE A 157 23.89 3.06 15.13
CA PHE A 157 22.66 3.82 15.18
C PHE A 157 21.61 3.15 16.08
N TYR A 158 20.64 3.95 16.51
CA TYR A 158 19.50 3.56 17.33
C TYR A 158 18.23 4.13 16.70
N SER A 159 17.19 3.31 16.55
CA SER A 159 15.84 3.74 16.18
C SER A 159 14.86 3.38 17.28
N MET A 160 14.06 4.37 17.71
CA MET A 160 13.04 4.22 18.75
C MET A 160 11.95 5.31 18.63
N PRO A 161 10.73 5.05 19.15
CA PRO A 161 9.65 6.01 19.08
C PRO A 161 9.81 7.12 20.11
N TYR A 162 9.33 8.30 19.71
CA TYR A 162 9.18 9.44 20.61
C TYR A 162 7.93 9.27 21.48
N ASN A 163 8.07 9.48 22.79
CA ASN A 163 6.92 9.60 23.68
C ASN A 163 7.27 10.48 24.89
N ALA A 164 6.54 11.58 25.04
CA ALA A 164 6.77 12.57 26.08
C ALA A 164 6.26 12.15 27.48
N THR A 165 5.61 10.99 27.60
CA THR A 165 5.11 10.48 28.88
C THR A 165 6.27 10.32 29.85
N ALA A 166 6.14 10.92 31.04
CA ALA A 166 7.18 10.88 32.05
C ALA A 166 7.54 9.44 32.45
N GLY A 167 8.83 9.10 32.40
CA GLY A 167 9.32 7.76 32.71
C GLY A 167 9.14 6.73 31.59
N PHE A 168 8.52 7.09 30.46
CA PHE A 168 8.51 6.23 29.28
C PHE A 168 9.91 6.14 28.68
N GLY A 169 10.31 4.91 28.33
CA GLY A 169 11.59 4.60 27.73
C GLY A 169 11.97 3.16 28.00
N GLY A 170 13.26 2.88 28.14
CA GLY A 170 13.74 1.52 28.40
C GLY A 170 15.18 1.27 28.00
N ILE A 171 15.49 0.03 27.69
CA ILE A 171 16.77 -0.41 27.12
C ILE A 171 16.63 -0.48 25.60
N SER A 172 17.42 0.30 24.88
CA SER A 172 17.47 0.29 23.42
C SER A 172 18.70 -0.48 22.95
N ASP A 173 18.49 -1.61 22.29
CA ASP A 173 19.55 -2.29 21.54
C ASP A 173 19.75 -1.59 20.20
N ASN A 174 20.99 -1.57 19.75
CA ASN A 174 21.41 -0.80 18.59
C ASN A 174 21.26 -1.61 17.28
N GLU A 175 21.26 -0.94 16.13
CA GLU A 175 21.01 -1.56 14.83
C GLU A 175 22.09 -2.60 14.43
N ILE A 176 23.34 -2.44 14.88
CA ILE A 176 24.38 -3.47 14.72
C ILE A 176 24.02 -4.72 15.53
N TRP A 177 23.65 -4.55 16.81
CA TRP A 177 23.25 -5.65 17.69
C TRP A 177 22.06 -6.40 17.12
N LYS A 178 21.00 -5.70 16.73
CA LYS A 178 19.77 -6.29 16.17
C LYS A 178 20.09 -7.12 14.93
N THR A 179 20.86 -6.57 13.99
CA THR A 179 21.23 -7.26 12.74
C THR A 179 22.03 -8.54 13.01
N ILE A 180 23.00 -8.48 13.94
CA ILE A 180 23.82 -9.64 14.32
C ILE A 180 22.99 -10.74 14.99
N HIS A 181 22.02 -10.38 15.83
CA HIS A 181 21.21 -11.38 16.56
C HIS A 181 20.05 -11.92 15.71
N LEU A 182 19.42 -11.10 14.86
CA LEU A 182 18.35 -11.52 13.94
C LEU A 182 18.86 -12.38 12.78
N GLY A 183 20.04 -12.06 12.24
CA GLY A 183 20.54 -12.70 11.02
C GLY A 183 20.00 -12.08 9.72
N THR A 184 19.26 -10.98 9.84
CA THR A 184 18.67 -10.16 8.77
C THR A 184 18.93 -8.68 9.09
N ASP A 185 18.68 -7.79 8.13
CA ASP A 185 18.85 -6.35 8.31
C ASP A 185 17.85 -5.82 9.36
N SER A 186 18.31 -4.99 10.30
CA SER A 186 17.45 -4.51 11.40
C SER A 186 16.45 -3.43 10.98
N TYR A 187 16.60 -2.85 9.79
CA TYR A 187 15.64 -1.92 9.21
C TYR A 187 14.51 -2.59 8.44
N ASP A 188 14.59 -3.91 8.24
CA ASP A 188 13.47 -4.70 7.75
C ASP A 188 12.30 -4.52 8.72
N GLY A 189 11.17 -3.99 8.23
CA GLY A 189 9.94 -3.83 9.02
C GLY A 189 9.91 -2.55 9.85
N VAL A 190 10.97 -1.74 9.76
CA VAL A 190 11.04 -0.38 10.30
C VAL A 190 10.64 0.63 9.22
N PHE A 191 11.27 0.51 8.05
CA PHE A 191 11.04 1.41 6.92
C PHE A 191 10.25 0.70 5.83
N SER A 192 9.29 1.39 5.22
CA SER A 192 8.34 0.75 4.31
C SER A 192 7.74 1.71 3.28
N PRO A 193 7.68 1.31 1.99
CA PRO A 193 8.81 0.85 1.18
C PRO A 193 9.56 2.04 0.58
N VAL A 194 10.88 2.00 0.63
CA VAL A 194 11.75 2.96 -0.07
C VAL A 194 11.79 2.58 -1.55
N ASN A 195 10.75 2.97 -2.30
CA ASN A 195 10.73 2.76 -3.73
C ASN A 195 11.55 3.86 -4.40
N SER A 196 12.87 3.69 -4.49
CA SER A 196 13.71 4.63 -5.24
C SER A 196 13.76 4.35 -6.74
N ASN A 197 13.28 3.19 -7.24
CA ASN A 197 13.40 2.82 -8.66
C ASN A 197 12.40 1.75 -9.21
N GLY A 198 11.22 1.56 -8.62
CA GLY A 198 10.17 0.71 -9.25
C GLY A 198 10.45 -0.80 -9.29
N SER A 199 11.36 -1.31 -8.45
CA SER A 199 11.57 -2.75 -8.27
C SER A 199 10.99 -3.23 -6.93
N SER A 200 10.14 -4.24 -6.98
CA SER A 200 9.40 -4.85 -5.86
C SER A 200 10.28 -5.67 -4.90
N SER A 201 11.40 -5.14 -4.41
CA SER A 201 12.34 -5.92 -3.58
C SER A 201 12.94 -5.07 -2.47
N GLY A 202 12.46 -5.29 -1.24
CA GLY A 202 13.13 -5.17 0.06
C GLY A 202 13.92 -3.89 0.39
N VAL A 203 13.75 -3.39 1.62
CA VAL A 203 14.55 -2.28 2.17
C VAL A 203 15.93 -2.75 2.69
N SER A 204 16.14 -4.08 2.72
CA SER A 204 17.38 -4.74 3.16
C SER A 204 18.63 -4.22 2.43
N GLY A 205 19.65 -3.88 3.20
CA GLY A 205 20.97 -3.48 2.71
C GLY A 205 21.05 -2.03 2.22
N LEU A 206 20.03 -1.20 2.44
CA LEU A 206 20.00 0.19 1.97
C LEU A 206 20.59 1.20 2.96
N PHE A 207 20.66 0.87 4.25
CA PHE A 207 21.05 1.78 5.31
C PHE A 207 22.34 1.35 6.01
N TYR A 208 23.06 2.34 6.52
CA TYR A 208 24.13 2.14 7.46
C TYR A 208 23.57 1.79 8.84
N HIS A 209 24.11 0.75 9.47
CA HIS A 209 23.74 0.32 10.83
C HIS A 209 24.60 1.02 11.90
N GLY A 210 25.76 1.52 11.49
CA GLY A 210 26.65 2.31 12.34
C GLY A 210 27.70 3.03 11.52
N MET A 211 28.56 3.76 12.21
CA MET A 211 29.63 4.56 11.63
C MET A 211 30.92 4.43 12.43
N MET A 212 32.03 4.73 11.77
CA MET A 212 33.33 4.91 12.42
C MET A 212 34.18 5.93 11.68
N ALA A 213 35.15 6.54 12.36
CA ALA A 213 36.10 7.44 11.75
C ALA A 213 37.46 7.38 12.47
N PHE A 214 38.53 7.69 11.76
CA PHE A 214 39.90 7.70 12.29
C PHE A 214 40.61 8.98 11.87
N ASN A 215 41.43 9.53 12.77
CA ASN A 215 42.10 10.80 12.55
C ASN A 215 43.38 10.64 11.73
N PHE A 216 43.23 10.28 10.46
CA PHE A 216 44.37 10.18 9.54
C PHE A 216 44.82 11.53 8.97
N SER A 217 44.05 12.59 9.18
CA SER A 217 44.38 13.95 8.74
C SER A 217 45.32 14.68 9.70
N ASP A 218 45.34 14.31 10.98
CA ASP A 218 46.25 14.89 11.96
C ASP A 218 47.67 14.34 11.78
N SER A 219 48.56 15.18 11.26
CA SER A 219 49.95 14.84 10.99
C SER A 219 50.78 14.54 12.25
N SER A 220 50.28 14.86 13.45
CA SER A 220 50.93 14.49 14.71
C SER A 220 50.72 13.02 15.08
N ILE A 221 49.73 12.35 14.48
CA ILE A 221 49.40 10.96 14.75
C ILE A 221 50.06 10.07 13.70
N ASN A 222 51.06 9.32 14.13
CA ASN A 222 51.73 8.32 13.28
C ASN A 222 51.14 6.93 13.53
N TRP A 223 50.77 6.23 12.46
CA TRP A 223 50.03 4.97 12.52
C TRP A 223 50.89 3.77 12.14
N ASN A 224 50.89 2.73 12.96
CA ASN A 224 51.38 1.41 12.59
C ASN A 224 50.25 0.61 11.91
N THR A 225 50.43 0.29 10.63
CA THR A 225 49.52 -0.56 9.85
C THR A 225 50.08 -1.96 9.61
N ASN A 226 51.28 -2.28 10.12
CA ASN A 226 51.87 -3.59 9.93
C ASN A 226 51.31 -4.59 10.95
N LEU A 227 50.56 -5.57 10.44
CA LEU A 227 49.95 -6.63 11.25
C LEU A 227 50.96 -7.71 11.68
N SER A 228 52.07 -7.88 10.97
CA SER A 228 53.01 -9.00 11.17
C SER A 228 54.09 -8.75 12.24
N VAL A 229 54.22 -7.52 12.73
CA VAL A 229 55.23 -7.13 13.72
C VAL A 229 54.63 -6.28 14.83
N ALA A 230 55.39 -6.10 15.90
CA ALA A 230 55.06 -5.14 16.95
C ALA A 230 54.99 -3.70 16.40
N SER A 231 54.15 -2.85 17.00
CA SER A 231 54.20 -1.41 16.75
C SER A 231 55.60 -0.87 17.11
N PHE A 232 56.06 0.15 16.37
CA PHE A 232 57.35 0.79 16.65
C PHE A 232 57.17 1.95 17.65
N PRO A 233 58.23 2.34 18.39
CA PRO A 233 58.21 3.54 19.22
C PRO A 233 57.72 4.77 18.45
N GLY A 234 56.79 5.53 19.04
CA GLY A 234 56.21 6.72 18.42
C GLY A 234 55.03 6.46 17.47
N LEU A 235 54.63 5.21 17.23
CA LEU A 235 53.46 4.85 16.42
C LEU A 235 52.29 4.34 17.27
N TYR A 236 51.07 4.77 16.94
CA TYR A 236 49.83 4.17 17.42
C TYR A 236 49.49 2.92 16.61
N ASP A 237 49.13 1.83 17.28
CA ASP A 237 48.75 0.60 16.60
C ASP A 237 47.31 0.69 16.06
N LEU A 238 47.15 0.76 14.74
CA LEU A 238 45.84 0.98 14.13
C LEU A 238 44.86 -0.17 14.43
N TYR A 239 45.33 -1.41 14.50
CA TYR A 239 44.47 -2.55 14.86
C TYR A 239 43.86 -2.33 16.26
N SER A 240 44.69 -1.95 17.23
CA SER A 240 44.26 -1.75 18.61
C SER A 240 43.21 -0.64 18.71
N VAL A 241 43.41 0.47 17.99
CA VAL A 241 42.43 1.57 17.93
C VAL A 241 41.15 1.13 17.24
N VAL A 242 41.22 0.44 16.09
CA VAL A 242 40.00 -0.04 15.40
C VAL A 242 39.21 -1.01 16.29
N LEU A 243 39.90 -1.93 16.98
CA LEU A 243 39.26 -2.87 17.91
C LEU A 243 38.64 -2.13 19.11
N HIS A 244 39.29 -1.09 19.62
CA HIS A 244 38.72 -0.21 20.63
C HIS A 244 37.45 0.46 20.13
N GLU A 245 37.50 1.17 18.99
CA GLU A 245 36.34 1.92 18.51
C GLU A 245 35.15 0.99 18.23
N ILE A 246 35.38 -0.14 17.55
CA ILE A 246 34.28 -1.07 17.22
C ILE A 246 33.62 -1.66 18.47
N THR A 247 34.30 -1.73 19.63
CA THR A 247 33.66 -2.16 20.88
C THR A 247 32.52 -1.23 21.30
N HIS A 248 32.67 0.08 21.10
CA HIS A 248 31.58 1.04 21.34
C HIS A 248 30.41 0.79 20.38
N ALA A 249 30.69 0.56 19.10
CA ALA A 249 29.65 0.30 18.11
C ALA A 249 28.87 -1.00 18.40
N VAL A 250 29.52 -2.06 18.88
CA VAL A 250 28.81 -3.30 19.26
C VAL A 250 28.11 -3.21 20.64
N GLY A 251 28.22 -2.08 21.34
CA GLY A 251 27.39 -1.78 22.52
C GLY A 251 28.15 -1.59 23.84
N PHE A 252 29.48 -1.58 23.84
CA PHE A 252 30.28 -1.15 25.00
C PHE A 252 30.23 0.38 25.12
N SER A 253 29.06 0.93 25.42
CA SER A 253 28.84 2.38 25.43
C SER A 253 27.71 2.73 26.40
N SER A 254 27.89 3.81 27.15
CA SER A 254 26.86 4.34 28.05
C SER A 254 26.08 5.48 27.39
N LEU A 255 24.76 5.42 27.51
CA LEU A 255 23.83 6.49 27.12
C LEU A 255 23.44 7.39 28.28
N ILE A 256 24.05 7.21 29.46
CA ILE A 256 23.90 8.12 30.60
C ILE A 256 24.75 9.37 30.36
N ASN A 257 24.16 10.56 30.47
CA ASN A 257 24.86 11.85 30.42
C ASN A 257 25.30 12.35 31.81
N ALA A 258 25.97 13.50 31.87
CA ALA A 258 26.48 14.08 33.13
C ALA A 258 25.41 14.30 34.23
N SER A 259 24.13 14.38 33.86
CA SER A 259 23.00 14.58 34.77
C SER A 259 22.26 13.28 35.11
N GLY A 260 22.73 12.12 34.66
CA GLY A 260 22.06 10.83 34.84
C GLY A 260 20.95 10.55 33.84
N ASN A 261 20.63 11.50 32.95
CA ASN A 261 19.56 11.35 31.95
C ASN A 261 20.08 10.65 30.70
N SER A 262 19.16 10.20 29.84
CA SER A 262 19.49 9.70 28.50
C SER A 262 20.16 10.78 27.66
N LYS A 263 21.20 10.41 26.91
CA LYS A 263 21.86 11.26 25.90
C LYS A 263 20.94 11.65 24.74
N PHE A 264 19.87 10.89 24.49
CA PHE A 264 18.90 11.20 23.42
C PHE A 264 17.92 12.32 23.78
N GLY A 265 17.89 12.72 25.06
CA GLY A 265 17.06 13.83 25.53
C GLY A 265 15.60 13.48 25.83
N THR A 266 14.81 14.52 26.05
CA THR A 266 13.41 14.41 26.50
C THR A 266 12.54 13.66 25.49
N GLY A 267 11.74 12.72 25.98
CA GLY A 267 10.87 11.87 25.18
C GLY A 267 11.56 10.67 24.53
N PHE A 268 12.87 10.52 24.77
CA PHE A 268 13.69 9.38 24.35
C PHE A 268 14.52 8.86 25.56
N ASN A 269 13.85 8.54 26.67
CA ASN A 269 14.52 8.06 27.90
C ASN A 269 14.99 6.61 27.78
N TYR A 270 15.80 6.32 26.76
CA TYR A 270 16.39 5.02 26.49
C TYR A 270 17.85 4.99 26.91
N PHE A 271 18.26 3.85 27.46
CA PHE A 271 19.62 3.56 27.88
C PHE A 271 20.11 2.28 27.18
N THR A 272 21.40 1.96 27.30
CA THR A 272 21.93 0.73 26.71
C THR A 272 21.79 -0.46 27.67
N ARG A 273 21.90 -1.67 27.11
CA ARG A 273 22.04 -2.89 27.90
C ARG A 273 23.29 -2.85 28.79
N TYR A 274 24.35 -2.17 28.35
CA TYR A 274 25.55 -1.92 29.14
C TYR A 274 25.24 -1.13 30.42
N ASP A 275 24.42 -0.07 30.32
CA ASP A 275 24.04 0.79 31.44
C ASP A 275 23.29 0.03 32.54
N ALA A 276 22.55 -1.02 32.19
CA ALA A 276 21.83 -1.87 33.14
C ALA A 276 22.76 -2.64 34.10
N PHE A 277 24.06 -2.76 33.79
CA PHE A 277 25.06 -3.40 34.64
C PHE A 277 25.92 -2.43 35.45
N LEU A 278 25.73 -1.11 35.27
CA LEU A 278 26.51 -0.12 36.01
C LEU A 278 25.98 0.03 37.44
N LYS A 279 26.89 -0.07 38.40
CA LYS A 279 26.62 0.11 39.83
C LYS A 279 27.57 1.12 40.46
N ASN A 280 27.17 1.60 41.63
CA ASN A 280 28.02 2.41 42.50
C ASN A 280 29.34 1.67 42.87
N SER A 281 30.27 2.38 43.50
CA SER A 281 31.60 1.85 43.78
C SER A 281 31.64 0.65 44.73
N THR A 282 30.60 0.45 45.53
CA THR A 282 30.43 -0.72 46.41
C THR A 282 29.72 -1.90 45.74
N SER A 283 29.34 -1.78 44.46
CA SER A 283 28.58 -2.78 43.70
C SER A 283 27.21 -3.14 44.31
N THR A 284 26.63 -2.26 45.14
CA THR A 284 25.36 -2.52 45.85
C THR A 284 24.16 -1.91 45.15
N GLU A 285 24.31 -0.72 44.57
CA GLU A 285 23.22 0.05 43.97
C GLU A 285 23.44 0.21 42.46
N PHE A 286 22.43 -0.11 41.65
CA PHE A 286 22.45 0.16 40.21
C PHE A 286 22.33 1.67 39.94
N LEU A 287 23.01 2.14 38.90
CA LEU A 287 22.87 3.52 38.44
C LEU A 287 21.48 3.79 37.88
N LEU A 288 20.88 2.80 37.23
CA LEU A 288 19.53 2.89 36.70
C LEU A 288 18.57 2.04 37.53
N LYS A 289 17.34 2.54 37.69
CA LYS A 289 16.21 1.85 38.29
C LYS A 289 15.06 1.76 37.29
N LYS A 290 14.33 0.65 37.34
CA LYS A 290 13.08 0.46 36.61
C LYS A 290 11.88 0.90 37.46
N ALA A 291 10.79 1.31 36.82
CA ALA A 291 9.54 1.58 37.52
C ALA A 291 8.94 0.29 38.13
N ALA A 292 8.26 0.41 39.29
CA ALA A 292 7.74 -0.73 40.05
C ALA A 292 6.68 -1.57 39.30
N SER A 293 6.02 -0.97 38.31
CA SER A 293 5.02 -1.62 37.44
C SER A 293 5.52 -1.84 36.00
N ALA A 294 6.82 -1.65 35.74
CA ALA A 294 7.37 -1.88 34.42
C ALA A 294 7.34 -3.38 34.09
N CYS A 295 6.79 -3.70 32.92
CA CYS A 295 6.81 -5.06 32.43
C CYS A 295 8.20 -5.38 31.84
N GLY A 296 8.74 -6.56 32.21
CA GLY A 296 10.03 -7.05 31.71
C GLY A 296 11.25 -6.31 32.28
N GLU A 297 12.44 -6.81 32.01
CA GLU A 297 13.71 -6.17 32.43
C GLU A 297 14.16 -5.07 31.46
N MET A 298 13.26 -4.58 30.60
CA MET A 298 13.65 -3.68 29.48
C MET A 298 12.93 -2.33 29.50
N TYR A 299 11.80 -2.15 30.18
CA TYR A 299 11.00 -0.91 30.06
C TYR A 299 11.23 0.09 31.19
N ASN A 300 11.04 1.37 30.86
CA ASN A 300 10.85 2.47 31.80
C ASN A 300 12.00 2.60 32.84
N TYR A 301 13.23 2.58 32.33
CA TYR A 301 14.44 2.84 33.10
C TYR A 301 14.62 4.34 33.34
N SER A 302 15.19 4.70 34.50
CA SER A 302 15.53 6.07 34.88
C SER A 302 16.72 6.06 35.83
N PHE A 303 17.39 7.20 36.01
CA PHE A 303 18.47 7.31 36.99
C PHE A 303 17.97 6.97 38.40
N ASN A 304 18.78 6.23 39.15
CA ASN A 304 18.47 5.84 40.52
C ASN A 304 18.57 7.07 41.43
N ASN A 305 17.42 7.59 41.84
CA ASN A 305 17.32 8.78 42.70
C ASN A 305 17.80 8.57 44.14
N VAL A 306 18.14 7.34 44.55
CA VAL A 306 18.87 7.09 45.81
C VAL A 306 20.33 7.55 45.70
N LEU A 307 20.87 7.58 44.49
CA LEU A 307 22.22 8.03 44.20
C LEU A 307 22.23 9.53 43.87
N SER A 308 23.28 10.22 44.31
CA SER A 308 23.57 11.60 43.87
C SER A 308 24.25 11.58 42.51
N ASN A 309 23.86 12.48 41.59
CA ASN A 309 24.52 12.66 40.29
C ASN A 309 26.03 12.94 40.39
N SER A 310 26.51 13.43 41.54
CA SER A 310 27.95 13.62 41.80
C SER A 310 28.78 12.35 41.69
N ILE A 311 28.17 11.16 41.78
CA ILE A 311 28.85 9.87 41.54
C ILE A 311 29.38 9.74 40.11
N LEU A 312 28.75 10.41 39.15
CA LEU A 312 29.14 10.39 37.73
C LEU A 312 30.39 11.25 37.47
N SER A 313 30.70 12.18 38.38
CA SER A 313 31.84 13.09 38.30
C SER A 313 32.43 13.29 39.70
N PRO A 314 33.10 12.27 40.26
CA PRO A 314 33.62 12.33 41.62
C PRO A 314 34.68 13.44 41.77
N PRO A 315 34.83 14.03 42.96
CA PRO A 315 35.76 15.14 43.18
C PRO A 315 37.25 14.73 43.08
N ASN A 316 37.54 13.44 43.11
CA ASN A 316 38.89 12.89 43.03
C ASN A 316 38.90 11.61 42.17
N ASN A 317 40.09 11.23 41.70
CA ASN A 317 40.27 10.10 40.79
C ASN A 317 40.59 8.78 41.54
N LEU A 318 40.03 8.56 42.73
CA LEU A 318 40.36 7.39 43.57
C LEU A 318 39.65 6.13 43.07
N CYS A 319 40.35 4.99 43.07
CA CYS A 319 39.74 3.71 42.66
C CYS A 319 38.56 3.26 43.52
N SER A 320 38.50 3.67 44.79
CA SER A 320 37.40 3.37 45.71
C SER A 320 36.12 4.16 45.45
N SER A 321 36.18 5.23 44.64
CA SER A 321 35.02 6.05 44.27
C SER A 321 34.50 5.76 42.85
N LYS A 322 35.18 4.89 42.09
CA LYS A 322 34.81 4.56 40.71
C LYS A 322 33.53 3.73 40.66
N ILE A 323 32.63 4.11 39.76
CA ILE A 323 31.52 3.27 39.33
C ILE A 323 32.09 1.96 38.78
N ARG A 324 31.30 0.88 38.87
CA ARG A 324 31.72 -0.45 38.43
C ARG A 324 30.71 -1.04 37.46
N TYR A 325 31.21 -1.71 36.44
CA TYR A 325 30.42 -2.65 35.65
C TYR A 325 30.33 -3.95 36.44
N VAL A 326 29.12 -4.46 36.68
CA VAL A 326 28.86 -5.62 37.54
C VAL A 326 27.95 -6.63 36.83
N GLY A 327 28.54 -7.37 35.89
CA GLY A 327 27.92 -8.51 35.19
C GLY A 327 28.66 -9.82 35.49
N LEU A 328 29.01 -10.59 34.46
CA LEU A 328 29.93 -11.73 34.56
C LEU A 328 31.33 -11.34 35.05
N SER A 329 31.67 -10.04 34.96
CA SER A 329 32.86 -9.45 35.57
C SER A 329 32.48 -8.26 36.46
N ASN A 330 33.34 -7.96 37.44
CA ASN A 330 33.19 -6.79 38.30
C ASN A 330 34.40 -5.84 38.14
N VAL A 331 34.28 -4.85 37.25
CA VAL A 331 35.41 -4.01 36.80
C VAL A 331 35.13 -2.51 37.04
N PRO A 332 36.09 -1.72 37.55
CA PRO A 332 35.94 -0.26 37.62
C PRO A 332 35.82 0.35 36.22
N VAL A 333 34.91 1.30 36.06
CA VAL A 333 34.76 2.08 34.82
C VAL A 333 35.37 3.47 34.96
N PHE A 334 35.82 4.01 33.84
CA PHE A 334 36.40 5.34 33.76
C PHE A 334 35.38 6.40 34.18
N THR A 335 35.59 6.94 35.38
CA THR A 335 34.77 7.99 35.99
C THR A 335 35.72 9.08 36.49
N PRO A 336 36.13 10.04 35.64
CA PRO A 336 37.10 11.07 36.00
C PRO A 336 36.46 12.22 36.82
N PRO A 337 37.29 13.06 37.48
CA PRO A 337 36.83 14.36 37.97
C PRO A 337 36.43 15.26 36.81
N GLY A 338 35.14 15.54 36.69
CA GLY A 338 34.54 16.18 35.51
C GLY A 338 34.02 15.14 34.53
N PHE A 339 32.71 15.11 34.28
CA PHE A 339 32.10 14.17 33.35
C PHE A 339 32.56 14.47 31.90
N THR A 340 33.09 13.45 31.22
CA THR A 340 33.49 13.51 29.82
C THR A 340 32.46 12.77 28.97
N GLU A 341 31.62 13.50 28.22
CA GLU A 341 30.47 12.91 27.51
C GLU A 341 30.82 11.73 26.57
N SER A 342 31.99 11.78 25.94
CA SER A 342 32.45 10.76 24.99
C SER A 342 33.13 9.54 25.63
N SER A 343 33.53 9.62 26.91
CA SER A 343 34.37 8.58 27.53
C SER A 343 33.89 8.09 28.88
N SER A 344 33.26 8.94 29.70
CA SER A 344 32.77 8.56 31.02
C SER A 344 31.84 7.36 30.93
N LEU A 345 32.02 6.40 31.84
CA LEU A 345 31.27 5.14 31.98
C LEU A 345 31.48 4.11 30.85
N SER A 346 31.87 4.55 29.65
CA SER A 346 31.99 3.70 28.46
C SER A 346 33.37 3.04 28.30
N HIS A 347 34.24 3.17 29.31
CA HIS A 347 35.61 2.66 29.28
C HIS A 347 35.91 1.94 30.59
N PHE A 348 36.74 0.90 30.54
CA PHE A 348 37.31 0.32 31.76
C PHE A 348 38.49 1.13 32.28
N ASP A 349 38.63 1.17 33.61
CA ASP A 349 39.75 1.82 34.29
C ASP A 349 40.73 0.76 34.79
N GLY A 350 41.60 0.30 33.89
CA GLY A 350 42.61 -0.73 34.17
C GLY A 350 43.63 -0.31 35.23
N SER A 351 43.79 1.00 35.48
CA SER A 351 44.66 1.51 36.55
C SER A 351 44.19 1.12 37.95
N CYS A 352 42.91 0.80 38.08
CA CYS A 352 42.28 0.35 39.32
C CYS A 352 42.24 -1.18 39.48
N VAL A 353 42.92 -1.91 38.59
CA VAL A 353 43.05 -3.38 38.63
C VAL A 353 44.54 -3.73 38.73
N SER A 354 44.89 -4.67 39.61
CA SER A 354 46.27 -5.09 39.85
C SER A 354 46.45 -6.59 39.59
N PRO A 355 47.38 -7.00 38.70
CA PRO A 355 48.15 -6.14 37.79
C PRO A 355 47.25 -5.49 36.72
N ASN A 356 47.69 -4.36 36.14
CA ASN A 356 46.91 -3.69 35.09
C ASN A 356 46.78 -4.61 33.86
N PRO A 357 45.56 -5.02 33.46
CA PRO A 357 45.33 -5.95 32.36
C PRO A 357 45.54 -5.34 30.97
N ASN A 358 45.64 -4.02 30.85
CA ASN A 358 45.66 -3.27 29.60
C ASN A 358 44.44 -3.58 28.73
N PHE A 359 43.27 -3.18 29.21
CA PHE A 359 42.00 -3.40 28.50
C PHE A 359 42.02 -2.70 27.13
N VAL A 360 41.37 -3.30 26.14
CA VAL A 360 41.15 -2.63 24.85
C VAL A 360 40.30 -1.37 25.03
N THR A 361 39.35 -1.39 25.96
CA THR A 361 38.36 -0.34 26.26
C THR A 361 38.87 0.70 27.27
N GLU A 362 40.17 0.88 27.47
CA GLU A 362 40.65 2.01 28.28
C GLU A 362 40.57 3.33 27.51
N SER A 363 40.36 4.44 28.22
CA SER A 363 40.14 5.77 27.65
C SER A 363 41.36 6.44 27.03
N ALA A 364 42.56 5.84 27.15
CA ALA A 364 43.78 6.43 26.63
C ALA A 364 44.74 5.36 26.07
N TYR A 365 45.36 5.69 24.94
CA TYR A 365 46.38 4.88 24.28
C TYR A 365 47.71 5.61 24.28
N ALA A 366 48.78 4.89 24.61
CA ALA A 366 50.15 5.33 24.36
C ALA A 366 50.63 4.82 23.00
N THR A 367 51.60 5.51 22.41
CA THR A 367 52.36 4.95 21.27
C THR A 367 53.07 3.67 21.71
N ASN A 368 53.35 2.76 20.76
CA ASN A 368 53.93 1.44 21.02
C ASN A 368 53.06 0.48 21.89
N SER A 369 51.84 0.88 22.27
CA SER A 369 50.89 0.01 22.98
C SER A 369 50.16 -0.90 21.99
N ILE A 370 50.12 -2.21 22.26
CA ILE A 370 49.48 -3.23 21.41
C ILE A 370 48.40 -3.94 22.22
N ARG A 371 47.15 -3.83 21.79
CA ARG A 371 45.95 -4.41 22.40
C ARG A 371 45.05 -5.02 21.32
N ARG A 372 45.54 -6.09 20.67
CA ARG A 372 44.91 -6.68 19.48
C ARG A 372 43.92 -7.82 19.76
N TYR A 373 43.47 -7.97 21.00
CA TYR A 373 42.39 -8.89 21.39
C TYR A 373 41.75 -8.40 22.68
N LEU A 374 40.47 -8.72 22.87
CA LEU A 374 39.72 -8.40 24.08
C LEU A 374 40.24 -9.21 25.29
N LYS A 375 40.26 -8.61 26.47
CA LYS A 375 40.55 -9.34 27.72
C LYS A 375 39.33 -10.17 28.16
N GLN A 376 39.53 -11.09 29.12
CA GLN A 376 38.46 -11.98 29.58
C GLN A 376 37.27 -11.19 30.11
N GLU A 377 37.51 -10.07 30.77
CA GLU A 377 36.49 -9.18 31.30
C GLU A 377 35.68 -8.51 30.19
N GLU A 378 36.33 -8.09 29.11
CA GLU A 378 35.68 -7.46 27.93
C GLU A 378 34.90 -8.49 27.12
N LYS A 379 35.42 -9.72 27.00
CA LYS A 379 34.68 -10.87 26.46
C LYS A 379 33.40 -11.12 27.28
N ASN A 380 33.51 -11.09 28.61
CA ASN A 380 32.37 -11.28 29.49
C ASN A 380 31.31 -10.18 29.28
N VAL A 381 31.72 -8.91 29.08
CA VAL A 381 30.79 -7.83 28.72
C VAL A 381 30.05 -8.15 27.43
N LEU A 382 30.72 -8.61 26.36
CA LEU A 382 30.01 -8.98 25.13
C LEU A 382 28.93 -10.05 25.38
N VAL A 383 29.19 -11.01 26.27
CA VAL A 383 28.21 -12.03 26.65
C VAL A 383 27.05 -11.44 27.45
N ASP A 384 27.34 -10.56 28.41
CA ASP A 384 26.33 -9.82 29.18
C ASP A 384 25.47 -8.93 28.28
N LEU A 385 26.05 -8.38 27.20
CA LEU A 385 25.35 -7.64 26.15
C LEU A 385 24.54 -8.54 25.20
N GLY A 386 24.68 -9.86 25.30
CA GLY A 386 23.90 -10.82 24.51
C GLY A 386 24.67 -11.54 23.41
N TYR A 387 25.90 -11.15 23.09
CA TYR A 387 26.67 -11.84 22.05
C TYR A 387 27.10 -13.24 22.50
N SER A 388 26.87 -14.23 21.63
CA SER A 388 27.51 -15.53 21.78
C SER A 388 28.91 -15.48 21.17
N VAL A 389 29.94 -15.93 21.89
CA VAL A 389 31.35 -15.73 21.50
C VAL A 389 32.19 -16.98 21.67
N ASN A 390 33.10 -17.21 20.72
CA ASN A 390 33.97 -18.38 20.65
C ASN A 390 35.07 -18.40 21.73
N SER A 391 35.76 -19.54 21.84
CA SER A 391 36.89 -19.73 22.75
C SER A 391 38.21 -19.15 22.23
N THR A 392 38.26 -18.70 20.97
CA THR A 392 39.48 -18.13 20.35
C THR A 392 39.12 -16.85 19.64
N PHE A 393 39.94 -15.81 19.82
CA PHE A 393 39.85 -14.56 19.08
C PHE A 393 41.10 -14.41 18.22
N GLY A 394 40.91 -13.96 16.99
CA GLY A 394 41.98 -13.53 16.11
C GLY A 394 42.83 -14.65 15.49
N VAL A 395 43.82 -14.25 14.68
CA VAL A 395 44.68 -15.17 13.90
C VAL A 395 46.16 -15.03 14.22
N SER A 396 46.92 -16.12 14.12
CA SER A 396 48.35 -16.16 14.44
C SER A 396 49.25 -15.39 13.47
N THR A 397 48.75 -15.08 12.27
CA THR A 397 49.47 -14.22 11.30
C THR A 397 49.50 -12.75 11.72
N THR A 398 48.67 -12.35 12.69
CA THR A 398 48.70 -11.02 13.29
C THR A 398 49.53 -11.09 14.57
N TYR A 399 50.63 -10.33 14.63
CA TYR A 399 51.50 -10.25 15.79
C TYR A 399 50.71 -9.87 17.04
N ASN A 400 50.81 -10.70 18.10
CA ASN A 400 50.01 -10.59 19.32
C ASN A 400 48.50 -10.39 19.08
N GLY A 401 47.99 -10.90 17.95
CA GLY A 401 46.60 -10.74 17.52
C GLY A 401 45.74 -11.97 17.77
N THR A 402 46.21 -12.98 18.49
CA THR A 402 45.42 -14.17 18.83
C THR A 402 45.45 -14.46 20.32
N THR A 403 44.34 -14.96 20.85
CA THR A 403 44.23 -15.42 22.25
C THR A 403 43.19 -16.54 22.37
N SER A 404 43.37 -17.40 23.36
CA SER A 404 42.43 -18.46 23.73
C SER A 404 41.88 -18.19 25.13
N TYR A 405 40.57 -18.35 25.28
CA TYR A 405 39.82 -18.19 26.52
C TYR A 405 39.41 -19.55 27.09
N SER A 406 38.91 -19.56 28.33
CA SER A 406 38.50 -20.78 29.06
C SER A 406 37.36 -21.58 28.42
N GLY A 407 36.67 -21.05 27.41
CA GLY A 407 35.62 -21.74 26.67
C GLY A 407 34.80 -20.82 25.78
N GLN A 408 33.89 -21.39 25.00
CA GLN A 408 32.82 -20.64 24.34
C GLN A 408 31.80 -20.20 25.39
N LEU A 409 31.25 -19.00 25.23
CA LEU A 409 30.17 -18.48 26.07
C LEU A 409 28.98 -18.11 25.19
N THR A 410 27.78 -18.42 25.66
CA THR A 410 26.53 -18.16 24.94
C THR A 410 25.81 -16.99 25.60
N GLY A 411 25.56 -15.94 24.81
CA GLY A 411 24.80 -14.78 25.25
C GLY A 411 23.28 -15.00 25.16
N ILE A 412 22.56 -14.01 24.67
CA ILE A 412 21.12 -14.05 24.42
C ILE A 412 20.92 -14.59 23.00
N SER A 413 20.09 -15.61 22.84
CA SER A 413 19.82 -16.21 21.53
C SER A 413 18.53 -15.71 20.90
N VAL A 414 17.86 -14.71 21.47
CA VAL A 414 16.58 -14.18 20.99
C VAL A 414 16.66 -12.71 20.59
N ALA A 415 16.06 -12.37 19.47
CA ALA A 415 15.89 -11.00 19.00
C ALA A 415 14.59 -10.89 18.20
N GLY A 416 13.95 -9.73 18.24
CA GLY A 416 12.71 -9.50 17.52
C GLY A 416 12.82 -8.45 16.43
N SER A 417 12.04 -8.67 15.37
CA SER A 417 11.92 -7.85 14.18
C SER A 417 10.53 -7.23 14.16
N ASN A 418 10.41 -5.97 13.76
CA ASN A 418 9.14 -5.26 13.85
C ASN A 418 8.04 -5.92 13.01
N ASP A 419 6.84 -6.00 13.58
CA ASP A 419 5.66 -6.61 12.99
C ASP A 419 4.69 -5.58 12.43
N GLY A 420 3.65 -6.06 11.78
CA GLY A 420 2.54 -5.22 11.34
C GLY A 420 2.76 -4.59 9.98
N ILE A 421 3.87 -4.88 9.29
CA ILE A 421 4.17 -4.45 7.91
C ILE A 421 4.37 -5.67 7.02
N ASN A 422 3.71 -5.67 5.87
CA ASN A 422 3.97 -6.65 4.81
C ASN A 422 5.16 -6.19 3.97
N TYR A 423 6.27 -6.90 4.06
CA TYR A 423 7.54 -6.58 3.38
C TYR A 423 7.47 -6.61 1.85
N THR A 424 6.47 -7.26 1.26
CA THR A 424 6.35 -7.41 -0.20
C THR A 424 5.74 -6.16 -0.85
N ASN A 425 4.77 -5.54 -0.19
CA ASN A 425 4.01 -4.41 -0.72
C ASN A 425 3.96 -3.21 0.25
N GLY A 426 4.66 -3.30 1.37
CA GLY A 426 4.73 -2.28 2.40
C GLY A 426 3.46 -2.07 3.23
N THR A 427 2.35 -2.77 3.01
CA THR A 427 1.07 -2.45 3.69
C THR A 427 1.06 -2.79 5.18
N ILE A 428 0.32 -2.03 5.99
CA ILE A 428 0.06 -2.44 7.38
C ILE A 428 -0.85 -3.68 7.39
N THR A 429 -0.45 -4.74 8.10
CA THR A 429 -1.17 -6.02 8.12
C THR A 429 -2.32 -6.05 9.14
N PHE A 430 -2.18 -5.31 10.24
CA PHE A 430 -3.18 -5.25 11.30
C PHE A 430 -3.99 -3.97 11.17
N THR A 431 -5.18 -4.08 10.58
CA THR A 431 -6.08 -2.93 10.37
C THR A 431 -7.48 -3.25 10.87
N GLY A 432 -8.19 -2.25 11.42
CA GLY A 432 -9.58 -2.41 11.85
C GLY A 432 -10.28 -1.07 12.07
N ASN A 433 -11.53 -1.11 12.53
CA ASN A 433 -12.31 0.08 12.81
C ASN A 433 -12.29 0.45 14.30
N PRO A 434 -12.58 1.70 14.68
CA PRO A 434 -12.67 2.12 16.07
C PRO A 434 -13.62 1.22 16.87
N GLY A 435 -13.15 0.76 18.03
CA GLY A 435 -13.89 -0.11 18.95
C GLY A 435 -14.04 -1.57 18.49
N THR A 436 -13.45 -1.96 17.36
CA THR A 436 -13.52 -3.35 16.86
C THR A 436 -12.28 -4.16 17.24
N ALA A 437 -12.49 -5.44 17.51
CA ALA A 437 -11.44 -6.40 17.81
C ALA A 437 -10.59 -6.72 16.56
N ILE A 438 -9.28 -6.53 16.66
CA ILE A 438 -8.27 -6.85 15.65
C ILE A 438 -7.41 -7.99 16.17
N ASN A 439 -7.30 -9.07 15.40
CA ASN A 439 -6.44 -10.20 15.78
C ASN A 439 -5.01 -9.96 15.32
N LEU A 440 -4.10 -9.83 16.28
CA LEU A 440 -2.66 -9.77 16.06
C LEU A 440 -2.13 -11.20 15.98
N SER A 441 -1.86 -11.66 14.76
CA SER A 441 -1.37 -13.01 14.49
C SER A 441 0.07 -12.96 13.96
N ASN A 442 0.83 -14.05 14.10
CA ASN A 442 2.21 -14.16 13.61
C ASN A 442 3.23 -13.17 14.20
N LEU A 443 2.96 -12.62 15.39
CA LEU A 443 3.84 -11.66 16.08
C LEU A 443 5.28 -12.16 16.30
N LEU A 444 5.52 -13.48 16.31
CA LEU A 444 6.86 -14.04 16.54
C LEU A 444 7.44 -14.70 15.29
N SER A 445 6.79 -14.55 14.13
CA SER A 445 7.11 -15.34 12.94
C SER A 445 8.42 -14.92 12.26
N ASN A 446 8.78 -13.64 12.38
CA ASN A 446 10.01 -13.01 11.91
C ASN A 446 11.05 -12.84 13.03
N ASP A 447 10.72 -13.24 14.26
CA ASP A 447 11.63 -13.17 15.41
C ASP A 447 12.58 -14.37 15.44
N PHE A 448 13.82 -14.11 15.83
CA PHE A 448 14.84 -15.14 15.97
C PHE A 448 14.76 -15.81 17.35
N ASP A 449 14.60 -17.14 17.38
CA ASP A 449 14.53 -17.99 18.60
C ASP A 449 13.46 -17.55 19.63
N ALA A 450 12.42 -16.83 19.21
CA ALA A 450 11.33 -16.44 20.08
C ALA A 450 10.33 -17.59 20.26
N ALA A 451 10.09 -17.99 21.51
CA ALA A 451 9.07 -18.97 21.89
C ALA A 451 7.82 -18.30 22.48
N GLY A 452 7.93 -17.04 22.90
CA GLY A 452 6.86 -16.24 23.46
C GLY A 452 7.18 -14.75 23.44
N PHE A 453 6.27 -13.95 23.98
CA PHE A 453 6.43 -12.52 24.20
C PHE A 453 5.92 -12.12 25.57
N GLU A 454 6.43 -11.00 26.06
CA GLU A 454 5.90 -10.31 27.23
C GLU A 454 5.78 -8.81 26.96
N CYS A 455 4.99 -8.14 27.79
CA CYS A 455 4.92 -6.68 27.85
C CYS A 455 4.34 -6.02 26.60
N LEU A 456 3.44 -6.72 25.92
CA LEU A 456 2.69 -6.13 24.82
C LEU A 456 1.82 -4.98 25.36
N GLU A 457 2.07 -3.77 24.88
CA GLU A 457 1.31 -2.57 25.23
C GLU A 457 1.26 -1.58 24.06
N ASP A 458 0.19 -0.78 24.00
CA ASP A 458 0.10 0.37 23.10
C ASP A 458 0.83 1.56 23.71
N ILE A 459 1.68 2.24 22.94
CA ILE A 459 2.48 3.34 23.45
C ILE A 459 1.83 4.72 23.26
N PHE A 460 0.77 4.84 22.46
CA PHE A 460 0.13 6.11 22.13
C PHE A 460 -1.28 6.23 22.70
N ASP A 461 -2.01 5.12 22.86
CA ASP A 461 -3.36 5.09 23.42
C ASP A 461 -3.41 4.25 24.70
N SER A 462 -3.42 4.93 25.84
CA SER A 462 -3.55 4.29 27.16
C SER A 462 -4.94 3.71 27.43
N THR A 463 -5.93 3.97 26.57
CA THR A 463 -7.28 3.42 26.65
C THR A 463 -7.51 2.20 25.75
N ALA A 464 -6.52 1.85 24.92
CA ALA A 464 -6.57 0.65 24.10
C ALA A 464 -6.63 -0.61 24.96
N THR A 465 -7.27 -1.65 24.43
CA THR A 465 -7.47 -2.93 25.12
C THR A 465 -6.72 -4.04 24.42
N LEU A 466 -6.05 -4.86 25.22
CA LEU A 466 -5.36 -6.07 24.81
C LEU A 466 -5.92 -7.26 25.59
N SER A 467 -6.31 -8.32 24.88
CA SER A 467 -6.79 -9.56 25.51
C SER A 467 -5.76 -10.21 26.45
N VAL A 468 -4.47 -10.08 26.11
CA VAL A 468 -3.32 -10.54 26.90
C VAL A 468 -2.13 -9.63 26.62
N THR A 469 -1.21 -9.51 27.59
CA THR A 469 0.03 -8.74 27.45
C THR A 469 1.28 -9.62 27.39
N SER A 470 1.13 -10.94 27.53
CA SER A 470 2.19 -11.94 27.40
C SER A 470 1.63 -13.26 26.90
N GLY A 471 2.47 -14.09 26.27
CA GLY A 471 2.02 -15.33 25.67
C GLY A 471 3.16 -16.13 25.02
N THR A 472 2.79 -17.26 24.43
CA THR A 472 3.66 -18.09 23.58
C THR A 472 3.34 -17.84 22.11
N ALA A 473 4.09 -18.45 21.19
CA ALA A 473 3.80 -18.37 19.75
C ALA A 473 2.36 -18.79 19.37
N GLY A 474 1.71 -19.65 20.15
CA GLY A 474 0.31 -20.09 19.93
C GLY A 474 -0.75 -19.20 20.58
N THR A 475 -0.36 -18.15 21.31
CA THR A 475 -1.30 -17.28 22.01
C THR A 475 -2.01 -16.34 21.04
N SER A 476 -3.34 -16.43 20.96
CA SER A 476 -4.15 -15.49 20.18
C SER A 476 -4.25 -14.15 20.91
N VAL A 477 -3.84 -13.07 20.26
CA VAL A 477 -3.93 -11.71 20.80
C VAL A 477 -4.97 -10.93 20.02
N THR A 478 -5.97 -10.43 20.72
CA THR A 478 -6.91 -9.43 20.21
C THR A 478 -6.58 -8.06 20.79
N TYR A 479 -6.52 -7.05 19.93
CA TYR A 479 -6.32 -5.64 20.22
C TYR A 479 -7.55 -4.83 19.79
N SER A 480 -7.95 -3.81 20.55
CA SER A 480 -8.93 -2.82 20.09
C SER A 480 -8.70 -1.45 20.69
N SER A 481 -8.94 -0.40 19.90
CA SER A 481 -8.83 1.01 20.29
C SER A 481 -10.02 1.77 19.74
N SER A 482 -10.52 2.77 20.48
CA SER A 482 -11.54 3.71 20.00
C SER A 482 -10.93 4.96 19.37
N VAL A 483 -9.61 5.14 19.49
CA VAL A 483 -8.85 6.21 18.87
C VAL A 483 -8.49 5.77 17.46
N ALA A 484 -8.85 6.59 16.47
CA ALA A 484 -8.48 6.33 15.09
C ALA A 484 -7.03 6.79 14.81
N GLY A 485 -6.41 6.19 13.81
CA GLY A 485 -5.06 6.52 13.36
C GLY A 485 -4.07 5.37 13.51
N LEU A 486 -2.78 5.71 13.38
CA LEU A 486 -1.69 4.77 13.53
C LEU A 486 -1.38 4.54 15.01
N HIS A 487 -1.43 3.28 15.42
CA HIS A 487 -0.98 2.81 16.71
C HIS A 487 0.35 2.07 16.57
N LEU A 488 1.20 2.22 17.58
CA LEU A 488 2.45 1.49 17.69
C LEU A 488 2.43 0.75 19.02
N LEU A 489 2.39 -0.56 18.95
CA LEU A 489 2.52 -1.40 20.12
C LEU A 489 4.00 -1.77 20.27
N ARG A 490 4.43 -2.05 21.51
CA ARG A 490 5.75 -2.63 21.79
C ARG A 490 5.61 -3.91 22.60
N TYR A 491 6.51 -4.86 22.39
CA TYR A 491 6.65 -6.08 23.18
C TYR A 491 8.13 -6.47 23.35
N ILE A 492 8.39 -7.53 24.10
CA ILE A 492 9.72 -8.14 24.26
C ILE A 492 9.61 -9.62 23.89
N PRO A 493 10.36 -10.12 22.89
CA PRO A 493 10.40 -11.53 22.56
C PRO A 493 11.20 -12.31 23.61
N VAL A 494 10.74 -13.52 23.90
CA VAL A 494 11.26 -14.40 24.95
C VAL A 494 11.51 -15.79 24.37
N ASN A 495 12.70 -16.34 24.57
CA ASN A 495 13.00 -17.70 24.13
C ASN A 495 12.48 -18.77 25.10
N SER A 496 12.61 -20.04 24.73
CA SER A 496 12.16 -21.17 25.56
C SER A 496 12.86 -21.28 26.91
N SER A 497 14.01 -20.61 27.09
CA SER A 497 14.75 -20.55 28.36
C SER A 497 14.42 -19.31 29.21
N GLY A 498 13.49 -18.46 28.75
CA GLY A 498 13.11 -17.23 29.45
C GLY A 498 14.05 -16.04 29.23
N LYS A 499 15.05 -16.14 28.34
CA LYS A 499 15.90 -15.01 27.96
C LYS A 499 15.09 -14.03 27.10
N LYS A 500 15.42 -12.74 27.21
CA LYS A 500 14.66 -11.63 26.63
C LYS A 500 15.48 -10.94 25.54
N GLY A 501 14.87 -10.69 24.39
CA GLY A 501 15.50 -10.01 23.27
C GLY A 501 15.49 -8.48 23.40
N ASN A 502 15.41 -7.80 22.27
CA ASN A 502 15.22 -6.34 22.18
C ASN A 502 13.76 -5.93 22.36
N ILE A 503 13.53 -4.63 22.57
CA ILE A 503 12.20 -4.05 22.41
C ILE A 503 11.82 -4.13 20.92
N THR A 504 10.67 -4.73 20.62
CA THR A 504 10.15 -4.94 19.26
C THR A 504 8.80 -4.25 19.13
N TYR A 505 8.48 -3.75 17.94
CA TYR A 505 7.27 -2.95 17.71
C TYR A 505 6.30 -3.62 16.74
N VAL A 506 5.00 -3.34 16.92
CA VAL A 506 3.92 -3.81 16.04
C VAL A 506 3.12 -2.63 15.56
N TYR A 507 3.01 -2.48 14.24
CA TYR A 507 2.14 -1.48 13.63
C TYR A 507 0.69 -1.95 13.55
N VAL A 508 -0.23 -1.13 14.06
CA VAL A 508 -1.68 -1.36 13.94
C VAL A 508 -2.34 -0.08 13.45
N TYR A 509 -3.24 -0.17 12.47
CA TYR A 509 -3.96 0.99 11.96
C TYR A 509 -5.45 0.89 12.26
N ILE A 510 -5.97 1.85 13.03
CA ILE A 510 -7.40 2.01 13.25
C ILE A 510 -7.91 3.00 12.21
N ASN A 511 -8.78 2.54 11.32
CA ASN A 511 -9.37 3.36 10.27
C ASN A 511 -10.12 4.55 10.87
N GLU A 512 -9.98 5.71 10.24
CA GLU A 512 -10.81 6.86 10.58
C GLU A 512 -12.25 6.62 10.08
N GLN A 513 -13.22 6.64 10.99
CA GLN A 513 -14.63 6.58 10.62
C GLN A 513 -15.10 7.96 10.17
N ASN A 514 -14.87 8.28 8.90
CA ASN A 514 -15.37 9.50 8.24
C ASN A 514 -16.81 9.31 7.72
N ASN A 515 -17.61 8.48 8.43
CA ASN A 515 -18.96 8.09 8.05
C ASN A 515 -19.95 9.19 8.41
N CYS A 516 -20.00 10.24 7.60
CA CYS A 516 -21.25 10.97 7.46
C CYS A 516 -22.27 10.01 6.85
N THR A 517 -23.51 10.02 7.34
CA THR A 517 -24.58 9.17 6.81
C THR A 517 -24.59 9.31 5.29
N PRO A 518 -24.29 8.24 4.52
CA PRO A 518 -24.40 8.29 3.08
C PRO A 518 -25.80 8.77 2.73
N PRO A 519 -26.02 9.56 1.66
CA PRO A 519 -27.36 9.89 1.22
C PRO A 519 -28.17 8.59 1.10
N THR A 520 -29.22 8.46 1.91
CA THR A 520 -30.11 7.30 1.88
C THR A 520 -30.69 7.18 0.47
N GLY A 521 -30.22 6.21 -0.33
CA GLY A 521 -30.73 6.01 -1.70
C GLY A 521 -29.75 5.50 -2.75
N THR A 522 -28.45 5.33 -2.46
CA THR A 522 -27.46 4.78 -3.42
C THR A 522 -27.45 3.25 -3.52
N GLY A 523 -28.40 2.56 -2.88
CA GLY A 523 -28.55 1.11 -2.98
C GLY A 523 -28.95 0.68 -4.41
N CYS A 524 -28.00 0.11 -5.15
CA CYS A 524 -28.17 -0.69 -6.37
C CYS A 524 -28.97 -0.04 -7.52
N ASN A 525 -28.76 1.26 -7.81
CA ASN A 525 -29.07 1.76 -9.15
C ASN A 525 -27.84 1.52 -10.05
N PRO A 526 -27.91 0.69 -11.12
CA PRO A 526 -26.76 0.43 -12.00
C PRO A 526 -26.25 1.70 -12.71
N ASN A 527 -27.07 2.75 -12.78
CA ASN A 527 -26.72 4.07 -13.30
C ASN A 527 -26.30 5.08 -12.22
N ALA A 528 -26.33 4.70 -10.93
CA ALA A 528 -25.84 5.56 -9.87
C ALA A 528 -24.31 5.58 -9.85
N ASN A 529 -23.77 6.74 -9.49
CA ASN A 529 -22.37 6.88 -9.21
C ASN A 529 -21.99 6.01 -8.00
N LEU A 530 -21.08 5.07 -8.20
CA LEU A 530 -20.57 4.19 -7.13
C LEU A 530 -19.64 4.93 -6.15
N VAL A 531 -19.16 6.12 -6.50
CA VAL A 531 -18.31 6.93 -5.63
C VAL A 531 -19.20 7.69 -4.63
N ILE A 532 -18.95 7.47 -3.33
CA ILE A 532 -19.64 8.19 -2.25
C ILE A 532 -19.00 9.58 -2.10
N ASN A 533 -19.84 10.59 -1.86
CA ASN A 533 -19.42 12.00 -1.74
C ASN A 533 -18.53 12.47 -2.93
N PRO A 534 -18.99 12.29 -4.18
CA PRO A 534 -18.16 12.47 -5.38
C PRO A 534 -17.74 13.93 -5.65
N GLN A 535 -18.43 14.88 -5.02
CA GLN A 535 -18.25 16.32 -5.16
C GLN A 535 -17.69 16.96 -3.89
N PHE A 536 -17.31 16.14 -2.90
CA PHE A 536 -16.76 16.61 -1.62
C PHE A 536 -17.66 17.60 -0.84
N GLU A 537 -18.98 17.59 -1.04
CA GLU A 537 -19.91 18.52 -0.37
C GLU A 537 -20.36 18.05 1.02
N SER A 538 -20.19 16.76 1.33
CA SER A 538 -20.41 16.23 2.67
C SER A 538 -19.11 16.28 3.45
N PHE A 539 -19.10 16.97 4.60
CA PHE A 539 -17.89 17.16 5.39
C PHE A 539 -18.12 17.30 6.89
N LEU A 540 -17.05 17.07 7.65
CA LEU A 540 -16.94 17.36 9.07
C LEU A 540 -16.28 18.74 9.29
N PRO A 541 -16.53 19.43 10.42
CA PRO A 541 -15.85 20.69 10.72
C PRO A 541 -14.31 20.53 10.66
N SER A 542 -13.63 21.43 9.94
CA SER A 542 -12.17 21.41 9.75
C SER A 542 -11.51 22.68 10.29
N GLN A 543 -10.23 22.55 10.66
CA GLN A 543 -9.28 23.62 10.91
C GLN A 543 -7.91 23.19 10.34
N GLY A 544 -7.43 23.88 9.30
CA GLY A 544 -6.09 23.67 8.73
C GLY A 544 -5.97 22.64 7.59
N ILE A 545 -4.77 22.59 7.01
CA ILE A 545 -4.34 21.73 5.89
C ILE A 545 -4.07 20.27 6.26
N GLY A 546 -4.02 19.42 5.25
CA GLY A 546 -3.68 18.00 5.32
C GLY A 546 -4.77 17.16 5.97
N ASN A 547 -6.02 17.35 5.51
CA ASN A 547 -7.24 16.93 6.19
C ASN A 547 -8.29 16.38 5.19
N ILE A 548 -7.87 15.63 4.16
CA ILE A 548 -8.80 15.01 3.20
C ILE A 548 -9.84 14.12 3.88
N ASN A 549 -9.49 13.52 5.02
CA ASN A 549 -10.38 12.79 5.90
C ASN A 549 -11.61 13.57 6.38
N LYS A 550 -11.60 14.91 6.33
CA LYS A 550 -12.78 15.73 6.67
C LYS A 550 -13.83 15.71 5.57
N ALA A 551 -13.48 15.37 4.34
CA ALA A 551 -14.46 15.00 3.32
C ALA A 551 -14.95 13.58 3.61
N CYS A 552 -16.26 13.43 3.79
CA CYS A 552 -16.83 12.16 4.20
C CYS A 552 -16.52 11.05 3.17
N ASN A 553 -16.15 9.86 3.65
CA ASN A 553 -15.72 8.69 2.86
C ASN A 553 -14.42 8.84 2.06
N TRP A 554 -13.70 9.95 2.20
CA TRP A 554 -12.38 10.14 1.61
C TRP A 554 -11.29 10.03 2.69
N SER A 555 -10.11 9.61 2.25
CA SER A 555 -8.92 9.48 3.10
C SER A 555 -7.67 9.51 2.24
N ASP A 556 -6.53 9.75 2.86
CA ASP A 556 -5.24 9.57 2.22
C ASP A 556 -5.02 8.11 1.80
N ALA A 557 -4.41 7.91 0.64
CA ALA A 557 -3.91 6.60 0.24
C ALA A 557 -2.76 6.15 1.16
N HIS A 558 -2.06 7.11 1.74
CA HIS A 558 -0.90 6.92 2.60
C HIS A 558 -1.17 7.29 4.07
N ILE A 559 -0.46 6.65 4.99
CA ILE A 559 -0.49 6.95 6.43
C ILE A 559 0.58 8.01 6.71
N ILE A 560 0.25 9.28 6.45
CA ILE A 560 1.15 10.44 6.55
C ILE A 560 0.60 11.52 7.49
N THR A 561 1.50 12.33 8.05
CA THR A 561 1.12 13.60 8.68
C THR A 561 1.19 14.71 7.64
N GLY A 562 0.11 15.45 7.41
CA GLY A 562 0.04 16.46 6.34
C GLY A 562 -0.30 15.84 5.00
N GLY A 563 -1.40 15.08 4.94
CA GLY A 563 -1.87 14.42 3.73
C GLY A 563 -2.49 15.37 2.70
N ALA A 564 -3.29 14.82 1.80
CA ALA A 564 -4.07 15.60 0.85
C ALA A 564 -4.97 16.62 1.59
N ASP A 565 -5.17 17.75 0.93
CA ASP A 565 -5.96 18.85 1.46
C ASP A 565 -7.44 18.68 1.13
N TYR A 566 -8.28 19.22 2.02
CA TYR A 566 -9.69 19.40 1.74
C TYR A 566 -10.05 20.88 1.81
N PHE A 567 -10.53 21.41 0.69
CA PHE A 567 -10.97 22.78 0.56
C PHE A 567 -12.49 22.85 0.60
N ASN A 568 -13.05 23.80 1.39
CA ASN A 568 -14.49 24.08 1.35
C ASN A 568 -14.81 25.56 1.58
N GLY A 569 -15.69 26.13 0.74
CA GLY A 569 -16.11 27.53 0.81
C GLY A 569 -16.91 27.91 2.07
N ASN A 570 -17.38 26.93 2.84
CA ASN A 570 -18.03 27.14 4.14
C ASN A 570 -17.04 27.37 5.29
N TYR A 571 -15.74 27.11 5.10
CA TYR A 571 -14.73 27.39 6.11
C TYR A 571 -14.36 28.88 6.16
N GLY A 572 -14.06 29.35 7.36
CA GLY A 572 -13.62 30.74 7.62
C GLY A 572 -12.12 30.97 7.42
N ASP A 573 -11.33 29.90 7.35
CA ASP A 573 -9.88 29.95 7.17
C ASP A 573 -9.54 30.23 5.70
N PRO A 574 -8.87 31.36 5.38
CA PRO A 574 -8.53 31.72 4.00
C PRO A 574 -7.57 30.73 3.34
N GLU A 575 -6.82 29.94 4.10
CA GLU A 575 -5.87 28.96 3.56
C GLU A 575 -6.57 27.76 2.91
N ILE A 576 -7.77 27.40 3.37
CA ILE A 576 -8.51 26.20 2.94
C ILE A 576 -9.91 26.51 2.37
N LYS A 577 -10.16 27.77 1.99
CA LYS A 577 -11.45 28.23 1.48
C LYS A 577 -11.53 28.09 -0.05
N THR A 578 -12.73 27.90 -0.59
CA THR A 578 -12.98 27.99 -2.04
C THR A 578 -13.73 29.29 -2.40
N PRO A 579 -13.52 29.86 -3.60
CA PRO A 579 -12.61 29.40 -4.65
C PRO A 579 -11.15 29.82 -4.46
N CYS A 580 -10.83 30.69 -3.50
CA CYS A 580 -9.47 31.18 -3.26
C CYS A 580 -8.87 30.58 -1.99
N ASN A 581 -7.78 29.83 -2.15
CA ASN A 581 -7.04 29.13 -1.08
C ASN A 581 -5.52 29.40 -1.18
N MET A 582 -4.74 28.73 -0.34
CA MET A 582 -3.28 28.90 -0.28
C MET A 582 -2.53 28.53 -1.56
N MET A 583 -3.11 27.70 -2.43
CA MET A 583 -2.46 27.19 -3.65
C MET A 583 -2.93 27.88 -4.92
N GLY A 584 -4.12 28.50 -4.92
CA GLY A 584 -4.63 29.13 -6.12
C GLY A 584 -6.09 29.59 -6.05
N TYR A 585 -6.61 29.95 -7.23
CA TYR A 585 -8.00 30.34 -7.43
C TYR A 585 -8.68 29.32 -8.33
N GLN A 586 -9.49 28.43 -7.75
CA GLN A 586 -10.25 27.44 -8.52
C GLN A 586 -11.73 27.49 -8.16
N PRO A 587 -12.59 28.05 -9.04
CA PRO A 587 -14.04 27.96 -8.89
C PRO A 587 -14.53 26.56 -9.24
N ASP A 588 -15.56 26.12 -8.52
CA ASP A 588 -16.28 24.90 -8.84
C ASP A 588 -17.06 25.04 -10.16
N ASN A 589 -17.14 23.96 -10.93
CA ASN A 589 -17.90 23.94 -12.18
C ASN A 589 -19.41 23.71 -11.99
N VAL A 590 -19.82 23.23 -10.82
CA VAL A 590 -21.20 22.95 -10.46
C VAL A 590 -21.71 24.09 -9.60
N THR A 591 -22.84 24.66 -10.01
CA THR A 591 -23.42 25.81 -9.31
C THR A 591 -23.79 25.43 -7.87
N ASN A 592 -23.34 26.24 -6.90
CA ASN A 592 -23.49 26.07 -5.45
C ASN A 592 -22.59 25.05 -4.76
N ASN A 593 -21.81 24.27 -5.51
CA ASN A 593 -20.76 23.46 -4.92
C ASN A 593 -19.63 24.35 -4.39
N LYS A 594 -18.96 23.83 -3.36
CA LYS A 594 -17.96 24.55 -2.57
C LYS A 594 -16.79 23.67 -2.19
N GLY A 595 -16.84 22.35 -2.36
CA GLY A 595 -15.84 21.40 -1.88
C GLY A 595 -14.98 20.86 -3.01
N TYR A 596 -13.68 20.70 -2.76
CA TYR A 596 -12.80 19.88 -3.61
C TYR A 596 -11.56 19.42 -2.85
N ALA A 597 -10.91 18.38 -3.35
CA ALA A 597 -9.65 17.87 -2.81
C ALA A 597 -8.44 18.63 -3.39
N GLY A 598 -7.35 18.68 -2.63
CA GLY A 598 -6.05 19.18 -3.05
C GLY A 598 -4.96 18.14 -2.84
N MET A 599 -3.99 18.09 -3.74
CA MET A 599 -2.88 17.15 -3.65
C MET A 599 -1.60 17.68 -4.27
N VAL A 600 -0.47 17.49 -3.60
CA VAL A 600 0.85 17.75 -4.15
C VAL A 600 1.50 16.47 -4.67
N VAL A 601 2.24 16.60 -5.77
CA VAL A 601 3.13 15.58 -6.30
C VAL A 601 4.48 16.24 -6.60
N ARG A 602 5.57 15.71 -6.04
CA ARG A 602 6.91 16.30 -6.20
C ARG A 602 8.02 15.26 -6.18
N LYS A 603 9.16 15.59 -6.81
CA LYS A 603 10.41 14.86 -6.56
C LYS A 603 11.06 15.45 -5.31
N SER A 604 11.63 14.60 -4.48
CA SER A 604 12.38 14.97 -3.30
C SER A 604 13.85 14.58 -3.43
N TYR A 605 14.64 14.95 -2.40
CA TYR A 605 16.03 14.58 -2.24
C TYR A 605 16.23 13.07 -2.48
N GLY A 606 17.23 12.73 -3.30
CA GLY A 606 17.51 11.35 -3.69
C GLY A 606 16.61 10.78 -4.79
N ASN A 607 15.90 11.64 -5.55
CA ASN A 607 14.98 11.24 -6.64
C ASN A 607 13.75 10.44 -6.15
N GLN A 608 13.45 10.53 -4.85
CA GLN A 608 12.25 9.95 -4.26
C GLN A 608 11.01 10.74 -4.68
N ILE A 609 9.85 10.08 -4.80
CA ILE A 609 8.61 10.75 -5.18
C ILE A 609 7.74 10.91 -3.94
N TYR A 610 7.19 12.10 -3.74
CA TYR A 610 6.15 12.38 -2.76
C TYR A 610 4.85 12.65 -3.51
N SER A 611 3.77 12.00 -3.10
CA SER A 611 2.45 12.08 -3.74
C SER A 611 1.35 11.98 -2.70
N GLU A 612 0.49 12.99 -2.63
CA GLU A 612 -0.72 13.04 -1.80
C GLU A 612 -1.89 12.36 -2.51
N SER A 613 -1.71 11.09 -2.86
CA SER A 613 -2.78 10.31 -3.47
C SER A 613 -3.93 10.11 -2.48
N ILE A 614 -5.16 10.18 -2.97
CA ILE A 614 -6.38 10.02 -2.17
C ILE A 614 -7.07 8.70 -2.51
N LYS A 615 -7.89 8.20 -1.57
CA LYS A 615 -8.73 7.01 -1.80
C LYS A 615 -10.13 7.15 -1.23
N THR A 616 -11.04 6.35 -1.77
CA THR A 616 -12.44 6.26 -1.35
C THR A 616 -12.97 4.84 -1.48
N THR A 617 -13.90 4.46 -0.60
CA THR A 617 -14.61 3.16 -0.68
C THR A 617 -15.85 3.31 -1.55
N LEU A 618 -16.05 2.38 -2.48
CA LEU A 618 -17.22 2.38 -3.36
C LEU A 618 -18.49 1.97 -2.60
N ALA A 619 -19.63 2.52 -3.02
CA ALA A 619 -20.95 2.17 -2.47
C ALA A 619 -21.30 0.69 -2.64
N SER A 620 -20.76 0.04 -3.67
CA SER A 620 -20.82 -1.40 -3.87
C SER A 620 -19.59 -1.88 -4.66
N PRO A 621 -19.21 -3.17 -4.54
CA PRO A 621 -18.15 -3.75 -5.35
C PRO A 621 -18.48 -3.68 -6.85
N LEU A 622 -17.45 -3.55 -7.69
CA LEU A 622 -17.62 -3.67 -9.14
C LEU A 622 -18.08 -5.07 -9.54
N LEU A 623 -19.04 -5.14 -10.46
CA LEU A 623 -19.63 -6.38 -10.94
C LEU A 623 -18.71 -7.05 -11.98
N PRO A 624 -18.69 -8.40 -12.06
CA PRO A 624 -17.96 -9.13 -13.12
C PRO A 624 -18.48 -8.82 -14.53
N ASN A 625 -17.58 -8.88 -15.52
CA ASN A 625 -17.92 -8.72 -16.95
C ASN A 625 -18.73 -7.47 -17.29
N THR A 626 -18.61 -6.43 -16.48
CA THR A 626 -19.44 -5.24 -16.57
C THR A 626 -18.61 -4.09 -17.10
N LYS A 627 -19.17 -3.36 -18.06
CA LYS A 627 -18.55 -2.18 -18.65
C LYS A 627 -18.83 -0.96 -17.77
N TYR A 628 -17.78 -0.26 -17.36
CA TYR A 628 -17.85 0.93 -16.52
C TYR A 628 -17.17 2.12 -17.20
N ARG A 629 -17.60 3.32 -16.79
CA ARG A 629 -16.89 4.57 -17.01
C ARG A 629 -16.45 5.14 -15.68
N LEU A 630 -15.15 5.33 -15.53
CA LEU A 630 -14.55 6.16 -14.48
C LEU A 630 -14.31 7.55 -15.06
N SER A 631 -14.71 8.60 -14.33
CA SER A 631 -14.44 9.99 -14.72
C SER A 631 -14.18 10.87 -13.52
N PHE A 632 -13.28 11.83 -13.62
CA PHE A 632 -13.01 12.84 -12.59
C PHE A 632 -12.44 14.12 -13.22
N GLN A 633 -12.50 15.23 -12.49
CA GLN A 633 -11.96 16.51 -12.93
C GLN A 633 -10.69 16.85 -12.16
N VAL A 634 -9.69 17.37 -12.87
CA VAL A 634 -8.44 17.85 -12.27
C VAL A 634 -8.13 19.26 -12.76
N SER A 635 -7.55 20.09 -11.89
CA SER A 635 -6.98 21.39 -12.25
C SER A 635 -5.63 21.56 -11.59
N LEU A 636 -4.64 22.07 -12.30
CA LEU A 636 -3.31 22.38 -11.75
C LEU A 636 -3.41 23.69 -10.97
N ALA A 637 -2.90 23.77 -9.75
CA ALA A 637 -2.98 25.00 -8.96
C ALA A 637 -1.99 26.05 -9.47
N GLU A 638 -2.41 27.31 -9.57
CA GLU A 638 -1.56 28.38 -10.12
C GLU A 638 -0.27 28.55 -9.32
N GLY A 639 -0.35 28.48 -8.00
CA GLY A 639 0.78 28.62 -7.08
C GLY A 639 1.86 27.56 -7.25
N ASN A 640 1.56 26.41 -7.86
CA ASN A 640 2.52 25.33 -8.09
C ASN A 640 2.24 24.59 -9.41
N SER A 641 2.46 25.30 -10.52
CA SER A 641 2.09 24.90 -11.88
C SER A 641 3.29 24.72 -12.83
N LYS A 642 4.52 24.83 -12.33
CA LYS A 642 5.77 24.70 -13.11
C LYS A 642 6.01 23.30 -13.67
N ASN A 643 5.37 22.29 -13.09
CA ASN A 643 5.47 20.91 -13.57
C ASN A 643 4.06 20.31 -13.68
N ALA A 644 3.96 19.20 -14.39
CA ALA A 644 2.73 18.45 -14.52
C ALA A 644 3.03 16.95 -14.62
N ILE A 645 2.03 16.14 -14.25
CA ILE A 645 2.08 14.68 -14.38
C ILE A 645 0.96 14.15 -15.28
N LYS A 646 1.10 12.90 -15.69
CA LYS A 646 -0.04 12.10 -16.14
C LYS A 646 -0.80 11.60 -14.92
N PHE A 647 -2.06 12.02 -14.80
CA PHE A 647 -2.88 11.65 -13.65
C PHE A 647 -3.32 10.19 -13.75
N GLN A 648 -3.43 9.52 -12.61
CA GLN A 648 -3.72 8.10 -12.56
C GLN A 648 -4.92 7.79 -11.66
N ALA A 649 -5.54 6.65 -11.92
CA ALA A 649 -6.55 6.05 -11.07
C ALA A 649 -6.32 4.55 -10.95
N TYR A 650 -6.57 3.99 -9.77
CA TYR A 650 -6.42 2.55 -9.52
C TYR A 650 -7.63 1.98 -8.79
N LEU A 651 -8.15 0.87 -9.28
CA LEU A 651 -9.25 0.14 -8.67
C LEU A 651 -8.76 -1.16 -8.03
N SER A 652 -8.96 -1.27 -6.72
CA SER A 652 -8.43 -2.35 -5.88
C SER A 652 -9.53 -3.13 -5.18
N ASN A 653 -9.25 -4.41 -4.91
CA ASN A 653 -10.09 -5.26 -4.04
C ASN A 653 -9.83 -4.99 -2.55
N ASN A 654 -8.77 -4.26 -2.21
CA ASN A 654 -8.33 -3.98 -0.85
C ASN A 654 -8.39 -2.47 -0.57
N SER A 655 -8.88 -2.10 0.61
CA SER A 655 -8.89 -0.72 1.13
C SER A 655 -7.68 -0.42 2.02
N THR A 656 -6.50 -0.91 1.66
CA THR A 656 -5.28 -0.74 2.48
C THR A 656 -4.78 0.69 2.43
N SER A 657 -4.41 1.25 3.58
CA SER A 657 -3.58 2.47 3.65
C SER A 657 -2.11 2.04 3.61
N TYR A 658 -1.31 2.72 2.81
CA TYR A 658 0.12 2.41 2.67
C TYR A 658 0.94 3.27 3.64
N PRO A 659 1.88 2.73 4.41
CA PRO A 659 2.79 3.56 5.18
C PRO A 659 3.73 4.35 4.26
N GLY A 660 4.32 5.42 4.79
CA GLY A 660 5.25 6.26 4.04
C GLY A 660 4.54 7.19 3.06
N TYR A 661 5.23 7.62 2.00
CA TYR A 661 4.79 8.61 1.02
C TYR A 661 5.16 8.14 -0.40
N GLY A 662 4.48 8.67 -1.42
CA GLY A 662 4.92 8.50 -2.81
C GLY A 662 4.04 7.56 -3.63
N GLU A 663 4.66 6.59 -4.29
CA GLU A 663 3.93 5.65 -5.14
C GLU A 663 3.25 4.56 -4.32
N ILE A 664 2.05 4.18 -4.73
CA ILE A 664 1.34 3.02 -4.19
C ILE A 664 1.70 1.74 -4.98
N PRO A 665 1.90 0.60 -4.31
CA PRO A 665 2.04 -0.68 -4.99
C PRO A 665 0.81 -1.04 -5.82
N ILE A 666 1.03 -1.46 -7.06
CA ILE A 666 -0.03 -1.87 -7.98
C ILE A 666 -0.03 -3.40 -8.12
N SER A 667 -0.95 -4.06 -7.43
CA SER A 667 -1.07 -5.52 -7.44
C SER A 667 -1.77 -6.05 -8.69
N ASN A 668 -2.71 -5.27 -9.27
CA ASN A 668 -3.35 -5.60 -10.54
C ASN A 668 -3.13 -4.48 -11.58
N PRO A 669 -2.06 -4.56 -12.40
CA PRO A 669 -1.76 -3.56 -13.41
C PRO A 669 -2.89 -3.33 -14.43
N SER A 670 -3.78 -4.30 -14.65
CA SER A 670 -4.91 -4.13 -15.59
C SER A 670 -5.97 -3.14 -15.09
N MET A 671 -5.96 -2.82 -13.79
CA MET A 671 -6.89 -1.89 -13.15
C MET A 671 -6.23 -0.56 -12.79
N LEU A 672 -4.98 -0.33 -13.24
CA LEU A 672 -4.31 0.96 -13.19
C LEU A 672 -4.56 1.71 -14.51
N PHE A 673 -5.20 2.87 -14.40
CA PHE A 673 -5.51 3.74 -15.52
C PHE A 673 -4.60 4.98 -15.45
N THR A 674 -3.91 5.27 -16.53
CA THR A 674 -3.05 6.46 -16.65
C THR A 674 -3.55 7.32 -17.79
N ASP A 675 -3.78 8.61 -17.54
CA ASP A 675 -4.15 9.53 -18.62
C ASP A 675 -3.03 9.62 -19.64
N SER A 676 -3.40 9.60 -20.92
CA SER A 676 -2.46 9.71 -22.03
C SER A 676 -1.79 11.09 -22.08
N ASN A 677 -2.46 12.12 -21.56
CA ASN A 677 -2.01 13.51 -21.61
C ASN A 677 -1.59 14.01 -20.22
N TYR A 678 -0.58 14.88 -20.17
CA TYR A 678 -0.26 15.60 -18.93
C TYR A 678 -1.43 16.52 -18.54
N ALA A 679 -1.65 16.69 -17.23
CA ALA A 679 -2.63 17.64 -16.70
C ALA A 679 -1.95 19.00 -16.46
N THR A 680 -2.00 19.88 -17.46
CA THR A 680 -1.25 21.16 -17.48
C THR A 680 -2.12 22.40 -17.25
N SER A 681 -3.44 22.26 -17.28
CA SER A 681 -4.38 23.39 -17.20
C SER A 681 -4.47 23.94 -15.79
N ALA A 682 -4.10 25.22 -15.59
CA ALA A 682 -4.06 25.84 -14.26
C ALA A 682 -5.23 26.78 -13.92
N SER A 683 -6.15 27.00 -14.87
CA SER A 683 -7.29 27.93 -14.73
C SER A 683 -8.62 27.30 -15.13
N THR A 684 -8.61 26.02 -15.49
CA THR A 684 -9.77 25.30 -15.98
C THR A 684 -9.66 23.84 -15.58
N TRP A 685 -10.77 23.28 -15.16
CA TRP A 685 -10.88 21.85 -14.94
C TRP A 685 -10.75 21.05 -16.24
N LYS A 686 -9.91 20.03 -16.21
CA LYS A 686 -9.80 19.00 -17.25
C LYS A 686 -10.54 17.75 -16.77
N THR A 687 -11.51 17.28 -17.56
CA THR A 687 -12.14 15.97 -17.33
C THR A 687 -11.23 14.87 -17.85
N ILE A 688 -10.96 13.88 -17.00
CA ILE A 688 -10.26 12.64 -17.33
C ILE A 688 -11.28 11.51 -17.28
N THR A 689 -11.33 10.67 -18.32
CA THR A 689 -12.30 9.59 -18.47
C THR A 689 -11.61 8.29 -18.88
N PHE A 690 -12.01 7.19 -18.27
CA PHE A 690 -11.58 5.83 -18.61
C PHE A 690 -12.81 4.93 -18.76
N ASP A 691 -12.95 4.31 -19.94
CA ASP A 691 -13.92 3.24 -20.17
C ASP A 691 -13.20 1.90 -20.03
N PHE A 692 -13.73 1.00 -19.21
CA PHE A 692 -13.13 -0.31 -18.96
C PHE A 692 -14.20 -1.39 -18.75
N THR A 693 -13.80 -2.65 -18.92
CA THR A 693 -14.65 -3.81 -18.64
C THR A 693 -13.96 -4.66 -17.60
N THR A 694 -14.67 -4.99 -16.53
CA THR A 694 -14.17 -5.89 -15.48
C THR A 694 -14.09 -7.33 -16.00
N GLY A 695 -13.20 -8.15 -15.43
CA GLY A 695 -13.09 -9.57 -15.80
C GLY A 695 -14.16 -10.45 -15.12
N ASN A 696 -14.05 -11.77 -15.36
CA ASN A 696 -14.94 -12.79 -14.77
C ASN A 696 -14.88 -12.86 -13.23
N VAL A 697 -13.79 -12.39 -12.62
CA VAL A 697 -13.58 -12.33 -11.17
C VAL A 697 -13.35 -10.86 -10.80
N ALA A 698 -14.42 -10.08 -10.81
CA ALA A 698 -14.40 -8.70 -10.33
C ALA A 698 -14.76 -8.64 -8.84
N GLY A 699 -14.70 -7.43 -8.27
CA GLY A 699 -15.00 -7.19 -6.87
C GLY A 699 -14.23 -6.02 -6.27
N GLN A 700 -13.72 -5.10 -7.10
CA GLN A 700 -13.00 -3.94 -6.61
C GLN A 700 -13.94 -3.08 -5.77
N THR A 701 -13.47 -2.68 -4.60
CA THR A 701 -14.24 -1.91 -3.60
C THR A 701 -13.61 -0.57 -3.29
N THR A 702 -12.41 -0.30 -3.78
CA THR A 702 -11.65 0.92 -3.46
C THR A 702 -11.11 1.58 -4.72
N LEU A 703 -11.29 2.90 -4.81
CA LEU A 703 -10.71 3.75 -5.84
C LEU A 703 -9.59 4.60 -5.23
N TYR A 704 -8.43 4.63 -5.88
CA TYR A 704 -7.31 5.53 -5.61
C TYR A 704 -7.15 6.53 -6.76
N LEU A 705 -6.81 7.78 -6.45
CA LEU A 705 -6.58 8.86 -7.43
C LEU A 705 -5.31 9.64 -7.09
N GLY A 706 -4.55 10.04 -8.10
CA GLY A 706 -3.37 10.91 -7.94
C GLY A 706 -2.20 10.53 -8.85
N GLY A 707 -0.99 10.86 -8.44
CA GLY A 707 0.23 10.22 -8.97
C GLY A 707 0.45 8.92 -8.20
N LEU A 708 0.14 7.77 -8.81
CA LEU A 708 0.04 6.49 -8.11
C LEU A 708 1.28 5.62 -8.30
N SER A 709 1.78 5.44 -9.52
CA SER A 709 2.91 4.57 -9.80
C SER A 709 3.58 4.91 -11.12
N ASN A 710 4.90 4.78 -11.20
CA ASN A 710 5.75 5.17 -12.32
C ASN A 710 5.44 6.61 -12.78
N ILE A 711 5.44 7.55 -11.84
CA ILE A 711 4.95 8.91 -12.07
C ILE A 711 5.89 9.66 -13.01
N ASP A 712 5.34 10.07 -14.14
CA ASP A 712 6.07 10.76 -15.20
C ASP A 712 5.82 12.28 -15.13
N PHE A 713 6.89 13.06 -15.06
CA PHE A 713 6.87 14.51 -14.88
C PHE A 713 7.29 15.23 -16.15
N ILE A 714 6.60 16.32 -16.50
CA ILE A 714 7.00 17.27 -17.53
C ILE A 714 7.12 18.69 -16.95
N SER A 715 8.01 19.50 -17.54
CA SER A 715 8.01 20.94 -17.29
C SER A 715 6.80 21.59 -17.96
N ASN A 716 6.14 22.49 -17.26
CA ASN A 716 4.97 23.23 -17.69
C ASN A 716 5.23 24.75 -17.58
N THR A 717 4.52 25.54 -18.39
CA THR A 717 4.60 27.01 -18.28
C THR A 717 3.79 27.45 -17.05
N PRO A 718 4.41 28.11 -16.05
CA PRO A 718 3.70 28.52 -14.84
C PRO A 718 2.54 29.49 -15.13
N SER A 719 1.48 29.39 -14.34
CA SER A 719 0.35 30.32 -14.40
C SER A 719 0.76 31.73 -13.90
N PRO A 720 0.16 32.81 -14.43
CA PRO A 720 0.44 34.18 -13.97
C PRO A 720 0.08 34.41 -12.49
N GLN A 721 0.87 35.20 -11.78
CA GLN A 721 0.63 35.53 -10.37
C GLN A 721 -0.59 36.46 -10.17
N GLY A 722 -1.37 36.23 -9.11
CA GLY A 722 -2.39 37.17 -8.62
C GLY A 722 -3.74 37.14 -9.36
N VAL A 723 -4.10 35.98 -9.93
CA VAL A 723 -5.38 35.75 -10.61
C VAL A 723 -6.56 36.13 -9.70
N ASN A 724 -7.46 36.99 -10.20
CA ASN A 724 -8.69 37.43 -9.51
C ASN A 724 -8.49 37.99 -8.09
N GLY A 725 -7.30 38.54 -7.77
CA GLY A 725 -7.00 39.08 -6.44
C GLY A 725 -6.82 38.02 -5.35
N CYS A 726 -6.66 36.75 -5.72
CA CYS A 726 -6.39 35.66 -4.79
C CYS A 726 -4.94 35.70 -4.31
N GLY A 727 -4.73 35.71 -3.00
CA GLY A 727 -3.41 35.67 -2.37
C GLY A 727 -3.01 34.23 -2.07
N TYR A 728 -2.20 33.63 -2.95
CA TYR A 728 -1.68 32.28 -2.79
C TYR A 728 -0.14 32.27 -2.74
N TYR A 729 0.44 31.17 -2.26
CA TYR A 729 1.88 30.96 -2.24
C TYR A 729 2.41 30.61 -3.64
N ASN A 730 3.46 31.29 -4.09
CA ASN A 730 4.07 31.07 -5.40
C ASN A 730 5.33 30.21 -5.28
N TYR A 731 5.19 28.92 -5.55
CA TYR A 731 6.26 27.92 -5.57
C TYR A 731 6.88 27.71 -6.97
N ASN A 732 6.51 28.53 -7.96
CA ASN A 732 7.06 28.41 -9.31
C ASN A 732 8.49 28.99 -9.45
N ASP A 733 8.99 29.71 -8.43
CA ASP A 733 10.32 30.33 -8.44
C ASP A 733 11.45 29.32 -8.20
N SER A 734 12.45 29.33 -9.09
CA SER A 734 13.69 28.55 -8.97
C SER A 734 14.64 28.99 -7.84
N SER A 735 14.40 30.13 -7.19
CA SER A 735 15.22 30.62 -6.07
C SER A 735 14.92 29.94 -4.72
N VAL A 736 13.85 29.14 -4.64
CA VAL A 736 13.45 28.39 -3.45
C VAL A 736 14.22 27.05 -3.42
N PRO A 737 15.11 26.79 -2.44
CA PRO A 737 16.05 25.66 -2.48
C PRO A 737 15.44 24.25 -2.44
N ASN A 738 14.12 24.11 -2.21
CA ASN A 738 13.50 22.84 -1.82
C ASN A 738 12.52 22.22 -2.84
N ASP A 739 12.14 22.91 -3.92
CA ASP A 739 11.12 22.39 -4.85
C ASP A 739 11.70 21.88 -6.18
N PHE A 740 12.26 20.67 -6.08
CA PHE A 740 12.66 19.82 -7.20
C PHE A 740 11.44 19.32 -8.01
N GLY A 741 10.78 20.20 -8.76
CA GLY A 741 9.80 19.74 -9.74
C GLY A 741 8.41 19.41 -9.16
N ALA A 742 7.97 20.12 -8.12
CA ALA A 742 6.65 19.97 -7.54
C ALA A 742 5.53 20.44 -8.51
N CYS A 743 4.35 19.86 -8.34
CA CYS A 743 3.09 20.27 -8.96
C CYS A 743 1.95 20.01 -7.97
N TYR A 744 0.94 20.87 -7.94
CA TYR A 744 -0.21 20.73 -7.04
C TYR A 744 -1.51 20.70 -7.84
N TYR A 745 -2.42 19.80 -7.50
CA TYR A 745 -3.68 19.58 -8.20
C TYR A 745 -4.89 19.73 -7.30
N PHE A 746 -5.95 20.32 -7.83
CA PHE A 746 -7.30 20.22 -7.30
C PHE A 746 -8.04 19.07 -8.01
N VAL A 747 -8.86 18.32 -7.28
CA VAL A 747 -9.67 17.20 -7.79
C VAL A 747 -11.11 17.31 -7.35
N ASP A 748 -12.03 17.11 -8.29
CA ASP A 748 -13.48 17.16 -8.03
C ASP A 748 -14.29 16.27 -9.00
N ASN A 749 -15.60 16.15 -8.77
CA ASN A 749 -16.60 15.51 -9.63
C ASN A 749 -16.21 14.07 -10.06
N VAL A 750 -15.88 13.25 -9.07
CA VAL A 750 -15.42 11.86 -9.28
C VAL A 750 -16.61 10.93 -9.51
N SER A 751 -16.57 10.07 -10.52
CA SER A 751 -17.65 9.14 -10.82
C SER A 751 -17.21 7.80 -11.35
N ILE A 752 -17.91 6.76 -10.93
CA ILE A 752 -17.89 5.43 -11.56
C ILE A 752 -19.33 5.01 -11.82
N THR A 753 -19.69 4.81 -13.08
CA THR A 753 -21.03 4.38 -13.49
C THR A 753 -20.94 3.21 -14.46
N ALA A 754 -21.89 2.27 -14.40
CA ALA A 754 -21.97 1.23 -15.43
C ALA A 754 -22.44 1.86 -16.75
N LEU A 755 -21.87 1.41 -17.87
CA LEU A 755 -22.23 1.90 -19.21
C LEU A 755 -23.36 1.11 -19.84
N GLU A 756 -23.69 -0.08 -19.33
CA GLU A 756 -24.74 -0.96 -19.85
C GLU A 756 -25.57 -1.54 -18.69
N ASN A 757 -26.90 -1.54 -18.83
CA ASN A 757 -27.81 -2.25 -17.92
C ASN A 757 -27.62 -3.77 -18.17
N THR A 758 -26.67 -4.41 -17.50
CA THR A 758 -26.58 -5.87 -17.51
C THR A 758 -27.69 -6.44 -16.63
N ILE A 759 -28.90 -6.48 -17.19
CA ILE A 759 -29.99 -7.30 -16.63
C ILE A 759 -29.74 -8.72 -17.13
N ASP A 760 -29.18 -9.58 -16.29
CA ASP A 760 -28.87 -10.98 -16.61
C ASP A 760 -30.12 -11.90 -16.58
N MET A 761 -31.32 -11.31 -16.60
CA MET A 761 -32.61 -11.98 -16.50
C MET A 761 -33.66 -11.30 -17.40
N THR A 762 -34.47 -12.09 -18.09
CA THR A 762 -35.66 -11.59 -18.81
C THR A 762 -36.91 -12.34 -18.37
N LEU A 763 -38.07 -11.69 -18.54
CA LEU A 763 -39.40 -12.26 -18.37
C LEU A 763 -40.12 -12.08 -19.72
N ASP A 764 -40.60 -13.16 -20.32
CA ASP A 764 -41.23 -13.17 -21.65
C ASP A 764 -42.56 -13.95 -21.61
N LEU A 765 -43.61 -13.29 -21.14
CA LEU A 765 -44.94 -13.86 -20.95
C LEU A 765 -45.73 -13.92 -22.26
N PRO A 766 -46.75 -14.80 -22.36
CA PRO A 766 -47.65 -14.81 -23.51
C PRO A 766 -48.33 -13.45 -23.71
N GLN A 767 -48.20 -12.90 -24.92
CA GLN A 767 -48.75 -11.58 -25.26
C GLN A 767 -50.27 -11.49 -25.05
N TYR A 768 -51.00 -12.59 -25.26
CA TYR A 768 -52.46 -12.66 -25.18
C TYR A 768 -52.94 -13.83 -24.32
N ILE A 769 -53.97 -13.60 -23.50
CA ILE A 769 -54.61 -14.65 -22.71
C ILE A 769 -56.14 -14.47 -22.70
N CYS A 770 -56.88 -15.58 -22.83
CA CYS A 770 -58.34 -15.55 -22.82
C CYS A 770 -58.93 -15.43 -21.41
N PRO A 771 -60.15 -14.88 -21.26
CA PRO A 771 -60.85 -14.83 -19.99
C PRO A 771 -61.05 -16.25 -19.46
N ASN A 772 -60.85 -16.44 -18.15
CA ASN A 772 -60.90 -17.72 -17.44
C ASN A 772 -59.66 -18.64 -17.57
N ASN A 773 -58.63 -18.25 -18.32
CA ASN A 773 -57.37 -18.99 -18.34
C ASN A 773 -56.42 -18.58 -17.20
N VAL A 774 -55.53 -19.51 -16.84
CA VAL A 774 -54.50 -19.34 -15.82
C VAL A 774 -53.15 -19.77 -16.40
N ILE A 775 -52.12 -18.95 -16.23
CA ILE A 775 -50.73 -19.38 -16.39
C ILE A 775 -50.34 -20.09 -15.09
N SER A 776 -50.16 -21.41 -15.16
CA SER A 776 -49.94 -22.27 -13.99
C SER A 776 -48.58 -22.10 -13.34
N ASP A 777 -47.57 -21.69 -14.11
CA ASP A 777 -46.24 -21.37 -13.60
C ASP A 777 -45.54 -20.35 -14.50
N MET A 778 -45.41 -19.12 -14.01
CA MET A 778 -44.73 -18.03 -14.71
C MET A 778 -43.20 -18.18 -14.70
N SER A 779 -42.63 -19.03 -13.84
CA SER A 779 -41.18 -19.22 -13.78
C SER A 779 -40.60 -19.83 -15.06
N LEU A 780 -41.43 -20.55 -15.84
CA LEU A 780 -41.08 -21.11 -17.14
C LEU A 780 -40.81 -20.05 -18.22
N TYR A 781 -41.23 -18.80 -17.97
CA TYR A 781 -41.06 -17.67 -18.87
C TYR A 781 -39.88 -16.76 -18.46
N LEU A 782 -39.06 -17.20 -17.50
CA LEU A 782 -37.82 -16.54 -17.11
C LEU A 782 -36.64 -17.14 -17.88
N THR A 783 -35.74 -16.29 -18.36
CA THR A 783 -34.41 -16.73 -18.84
C THR A 783 -33.31 -16.05 -18.04
N GLY A 784 -32.26 -16.79 -17.66
CA GLY A 784 -31.17 -16.28 -16.81
C GLY A 784 -30.74 -17.27 -15.73
N SER A 785 -30.14 -16.75 -14.64
CA SER A 785 -29.51 -17.56 -13.58
C SER A 785 -30.14 -17.37 -12.18
N TYR A 786 -31.18 -16.56 -12.03
CA TYR A 786 -31.70 -16.10 -10.72
C TYR A 786 -33.20 -16.43 -10.52
N PHE A 787 -33.50 -17.69 -10.22
CA PHE A 787 -34.87 -18.20 -10.01
C PHE A 787 -35.37 -18.12 -8.56
N ASN A 788 -34.77 -17.27 -7.72
CA ASN A 788 -35.08 -17.11 -6.29
C ASN A 788 -36.01 -15.93 -5.96
N GLY A 789 -36.59 -15.30 -6.99
CA GLY A 789 -37.43 -14.10 -6.87
C GLY A 789 -38.91 -14.40 -6.70
N THR A 790 -39.72 -13.33 -6.67
CA THR A 790 -41.18 -13.38 -6.51
C THR A 790 -41.89 -12.63 -7.63
N PHE A 791 -42.97 -13.23 -8.15
CA PHE A 791 -43.86 -12.57 -9.10
C PHE A 791 -44.87 -11.67 -8.37
N SER A 792 -45.23 -10.56 -9.00
CA SER A 792 -46.29 -9.66 -8.52
C SER A 792 -46.98 -8.95 -9.69
N GLY A 793 -48.20 -8.48 -9.47
CA GLY A 793 -49.03 -7.88 -10.51
C GLY A 793 -50.50 -8.20 -10.29
N ASN A 794 -51.37 -7.52 -11.02
CA ASN A 794 -52.80 -7.80 -10.96
C ASN A 794 -53.09 -9.21 -11.50
N GLY A 795 -53.86 -10.01 -10.77
CA GLY A 795 -54.11 -11.42 -11.10
C GLY A 795 -52.98 -12.41 -10.76
N VAL A 796 -51.89 -11.98 -10.13
CA VAL A 796 -50.78 -12.87 -9.72
C VAL A 796 -51.00 -13.43 -8.31
N SER A 797 -50.77 -14.73 -8.13
CA SER A 797 -50.71 -15.39 -6.82
C SER A 797 -49.59 -16.45 -6.82
N GLY A 798 -48.55 -16.27 -5.99
CA GLY A 798 -47.35 -17.12 -6.07
C GLY A 798 -46.71 -17.03 -7.47
N ASN A 799 -46.52 -18.17 -8.12
CA ASN A 799 -46.03 -18.24 -9.51
C ASN A 799 -47.16 -18.32 -10.55
N THR A 800 -48.44 -18.19 -10.14
CA THR A 800 -49.58 -18.27 -11.07
C THR A 800 -50.10 -16.89 -11.47
N PHE A 801 -50.57 -16.75 -12.70
CA PHE A 801 -51.33 -15.59 -13.17
C PHE A 801 -52.73 -16.01 -13.63
N SER A 802 -53.77 -15.39 -13.09
CA SER A 802 -55.18 -15.62 -13.43
C SER A 802 -55.75 -14.45 -14.21
N ALA A 803 -56.13 -14.71 -15.46
CA ALA A 803 -56.74 -13.71 -16.33
C ALA A 803 -58.10 -13.23 -15.79
N ASN A 804 -58.84 -14.12 -15.12
CA ASN A 804 -60.12 -13.76 -14.50
C ASN A 804 -59.93 -12.81 -13.30
N ALA A 805 -58.91 -13.06 -12.47
CA ALA A 805 -58.59 -12.17 -11.35
C ALA A 805 -58.00 -10.83 -11.79
N ALA A 806 -57.23 -10.83 -12.89
CA ALA A 806 -56.68 -9.61 -13.48
C ALA A 806 -57.77 -8.73 -14.14
N GLY A 807 -58.76 -9.36 -14.80
CA GLY A 807 -59.79 -8.67 -15.58
C GLY A 807 -59.33 -8.33 -17.00
N MET A 808 -60.22 -7.78 -17.82
CA MET A 808 -59.94 -7.44 -19.22
C MET A 808 -58.93 -6.29 -19.35
N GLY A 809 -58.04 -6.36 -20.34
CA GLY A 809 -57.06 -5.30 -20.65
C GLY A 809 -55.59 -5.69 -20.46
N THR A 810 -54.70 -4.70 -20.53
CA THR A 810 -53.25 -4.90 -20.36
C THR A 810 -52.88 -4.93 -18.88
N HIS A 811 -52.15 -5.96 -18.46
CA HIS A 811 -51.61 -6.09 -17.10
C HIS A 811 -50.10 -6.22 -17.16
N THR A 812 -49.40 -5.39 -16.40
CA THR A 812 -47.94 -5.51 -16.21
C THR A 812 -47.67 -6.46 -15.05
N ILE A 813 -46.83 -7.46 -15.32
CA ILE A 813 -46.36 -8.46 -14.35
C ILE A 813 -44.90 -8.16 -14.04
N TYR A 814 -44.56 -8.20 -12.76
CA TYR A 814 -43.23 -7.95 -12.25
C TYR A 814 -42.63 -9.22 -11.68
N TYR A 815 -41.31 -9.39 -11.80
CA TYR A 815 -40.54 -10.40 -11.11
C TYR A 815 -39.37 -9.74 -10.36
N THR A 816 -39.31 -9.92 -9.04
CA THR A 816 -38.33 -9.29 -8.16
C THR A 816 -37.41 -10.33 -7.55
N TYR A 817 -36.10 -10.26 -7.79
CA TYR A 817 -35.11 -11.24 -7.31
C TYR A 817 -33.89 -10.57 -6.66
N THR A 818 -33.10 -11.34 -5.92
CA THR A 818 -31.82 -10.89 -5.34
C THR A 818 -30.66 -11.54 -6.08
N ASN A 819 -29.77 -10.74 -6.68
CA ASN A 819 -28.60 -11.26 -7.40
C ASN A 819 -27.50 -11.76 -6.44
N THR A 820 -26.40 -12.32 -6.97
CA THR A 820 -25.27 -12.83 -6.16
C THR A 820 -24.61 -11.77 -5.27
N SER A 821 -24.82 -10.48 -5.57
CA SER A 821 -24.25 -9.35 -4.83
C SER A 821 -25.21 -8.80 -3.76
N GLY A 822 -26.37 -9.43 -3.54
CA GLY A 822 -27.34 -9.01 -2.52
C GLY A 822 -28.28 -7.86 -2.95
N CYS A 823 -28.25 -7.44 -4.22
CA CYS A 823 -29.12 -6.39 -4.74
C CYS A 823 -30.49 -6.94 -5.16
N ILE A 824 -31.57 -6.21 -4.84
CA ILE A 824 -32.94 -6.51 -5.28
C ILE A 824 -33.18 -5.88 -6.66
N ILE A 825 -33.46 -6.69 -7.67
CA ILE A 825 -33.72 -6.29 -9.06
C ILE A 825 -35.16 -6.66 -9.44
N THR A 826 -35.87 -5.73 -10.10
CA THR A 826 -37.22 -5.98 -10.63
C THR A 826 -37.20 -5.89 -12.15
N ILE A 827 -37.63 -6.96 -12.82
CA ILE A 827 -37.94 -7.00 -14.25
C ILE A 827 -39.46 -7.06 -14.45
N SER A 828 -39.95 -6.70 -15.64
CA SER A 828 -41.39 -6.73 -15.91
C SER A 828 -41.69 -7.10 -17.36
N ASP A 829 -42.87 -7.68 -17.57
CA ASP A 829 -43.45 -7.88 -18.89
C ASP A 829 -44.98 -7.66 -18.87
N VAL A 830 -45.63 -7.65 -20.02
CA VAL A 830 -47.06 -7.34 -20.16
C VAL A 830 -47.86 -8.51 -20.73
N VAL A 831 -49.04 -8.73 -20.16
CA VAL A 831 -50.03 -9.70 -20.65
C VAL A 831 -51.31 -8.96 -21.02
N PHE A 832 -51.88 -9.24 -22.18
CA PHE A 832 -53.16 -8.67 -22.62
C PHE A 832 -54.31 -9.69 -22.49
N VAL A 833 -55.24 -9.43 -21.57
CA VAL A 833 -56.46 -10.24 -21.38
C VAL A 833 -57.53 -9.75 -22.35
N THR A 834 -57.96 -10.60 -23.28
CA THR A 834 -58.94 -10.24 -24.32
C THR A 834 -59.90 -11.38 -24.63
N ASP A 835 -61.16 -11.06 -24.88
CA ASP A 835 -62.26 -11.95 -25.28
C ASP A 835 -62.47 -11.94 -26.80
N ARG A 836 -61.56 -11.30 -27.55
CA ARG A 836 -61.67 -11.15 -29.01
C ARG A 836 -61.89 -12.52 -29.65
N GLU A 837 -62.99 -12.67 -30.38
CA GLU A 837 -63.44 -13.95 -30.93
C GLU A 837 -62.41 -14.62 -31.86
N SER A 838 -61.54 -13.85 -32.52
CA SER A 838 -60.42 -14.36 -33.32
C SER A 838 -59.28 -14.99 -32.49
N ILE A 839 -59.28 -14.77 -31.17
CA ILE A 839 -58.29 -15.28 -30.20
C ILE A 839 -58.99 -16.26 -29.22
N CYS A 840 -60.25 -16.02 -28.86
CA CYS A 840 -60.96 -16.72 -27.77
C CYS A 840 -62.37 -17.26 -28.14
N GLY A 841 -62.76 -17.29 -29.41
CA GLY A 841 -64.11 -17.69 -29.87
C GLY A 841 -64.33 -19.21 -30.02
N PRO A 842 -65.58 -19.72 -29.84
CA PRO A 842 -65.91 -21.14 -29.95
C PRO A 842 -66.30 -21.54 -31.38
N ALA A 843 -65.33 -21.54 -32.29
CA ALA A 843 -65.37 -22.29 -33.54
C ALA A 843 -63.97 -22.31 -34.15
N ASN A 844 -63.09 -23.18 -33.63
CA ASN A 844 -61.98 -23.81 -34.33
C ASN A 844 -61.38 -24.84 -33.37
N ASN A 845 -61.56 -26.14 -33.65
CA ASN A 845 -60.99 -27.25 -32.89
C ASN A 845 -59.47 -27.38 -33.11
N CYS A 846 -58.75 -26.25 -33.08
CA CYS A 846 -57.32 -26.22 -33.23
C CYS A 846 -56.67 -25.19 -32.33
N PRO A 847 -55.94 -25.65 -31.30
CA PRO A 847 -54.94 -24.83 -30.64
C PRO A 847 -53.96 -24.24 -31.65
N GLN A 848 -53.47 -23.02 -31.38
CA GLN A 848 -52.42 -22.41 -32.20
C GLN A 848 -51.18 -23.30 -32.25
N ASN A 849 -50.81 -23.84 -31.09
CA ASN A 849 -49.70 -24.75 -30.97
C ASN A 849 -49.93 -25.79 -29.86
N TYR A 850 -49.15 -26.87 -29.90
CA TYR A 850 -48.97 -27.78 -28.77
C TYR A 850 -47.49 -27.80 -28.40
N SER A 851 -47.20 -27.90 -27.10
CA SER A 851 -45.85 -28.14 -26.59
C SER A 851 -45.87 -29.30 -25.60
N PHE A 852 -45.09 -30.35 -25.85
CA PHE A 852 -45.00 -31.54 -25.00
C PHE A 852 -43.61 -31.68 -24.40
N TYR A 853 -43.53 -32.02 -23.11
CA TYR A 853 -42.25 -32.09 -22.37
C TYR A 853 -42.12 -33.36 -21.51
N THR A 854 -43.07 -34.30 -21.62
CA THR A 854 -43.14 -35.52 -20.79
C THR A 854 -43.66 -36.71 -21.61
N THR A 855 -43.62 -37.92 -21.05
CA THR A 855 -44.13 -39.14 -21.70
C THR A 855 -45.60 -39.04 -22.10
N GLU A 856 -45.92 -39.49 -23.33
CA GLU A 856 -47.29 -39.58 -23.83
C GLU A 856 -48.09 -40.60 -23.02
N THR A 857 -49.21 -40.15 -22.46
CA THR A 857 -50.08 -40.97 -21.61
C THR A 857 -51.28 -41.53 -22.37
N ASN A 858 -51.56 -41.03 -23.57
CA ASN A 858 -52.67 -41.49 -24.39
C ASN A 858 -52.23 -42.63 -25.34
N PRO A 859 -52.85 -43.82 -25.26
CA PRO A 859 -52.46 -44.96 -26.08
C PRO A 859 -52.79 -44.80 -27.56
N SER A 860 -53.73 -43.91 -27.93
CA SER A 860 -54.01 -43.55 -29.32
C SER A 860 -54.56 -42.13 -29.40
N VAL A 861 -53.84 -41.18 -29.99
CA VAL A 861 -54.24 -39.76 -30.01
C VAL A 861 -53.82 -39.03 -31.28
N ILE A 862 -54.66 -38.07 -31.72
CA ILE A 862 -54.36 -37.15 -32.83
C ILE A 862 -54.38 -35.73 -32.28
N TYR A 863 -53.25 -35.03 -32.35
CA TYR A 863 -53.12 -33.61 -32.02
C TYR A 863 -53.14 -32.77 -33.29
N LYS A 864 -54.00 -31.75 -33.31
CA LYS A 864 -54.11 -30.81 -34.43
C LYS A 864 -53.82 -29.40 -33.96
N ALA A 865 -52.84 -28.72 -34.55
CA ALA A 865 -52.51 -27.32 -34.32
C ALA A 865 -52.65 -26.48 -35.59
N SER A 866 -53.11 -25.23 -35.47
CA SER A 866 -53.20 -24.34 -36.63
C SER A 866 -51.85 -23.75 -37.04
N GLU A 867 -50.88 -23.69 -36.13
CA GLU A 867 -49.51 -23.25 -36.44
C GLU A 867 -48.48 -24.36 -36.27
N TYR A 868 -48.10 -24.72 -35.04
CA TYR A 868 -46.99 -25.66 -34.84
C TYR A 868 -47.17 -26.62 -33.67
N ILE A 869 -46.50 -27.77 -33.72
CA ILE A 869 -46.36 -28.67 -32.57
C ILE A 869 -44.88 -28.77 -32.21
N TYR A 870 -44.57 -28.61 -30.93
CA TYR A 870 -43.22 -28.67 -30.36
C TYR A 870 -43.13 -29.82 -29.35
N THR A 871 -42.09 -30.64 -29.43
CA THR A 871 -41.72 -31.53 -28.32
C THR A 871 -40.42 -31.02 -27.74
N GLY A 872 -40.44 -30.54 -26.49
CA GLY A 872 -39.24 -30.20 -25.75
C GLY A 872 -38.47 -31.44 -25.29
N SER A 873 -37.46 -31.22 -24.45
CA SER A 873 -36.56 -32.28 -24.02
C SER A 873 -37.28 -33.43 -23.31
N HIS A 874 -36.94 -34.67 -23.67
CA HIS A 874 -37.46 -35.93 -23.09
C HIS A 874 -38.92 -36.30 -23.37
N TYR A 875 -39.53 -35.85 -24.49
CA TYR A 875 -40.82 -36.40 -24.91
C TYR A 875 -40.70 -37.88 -25.32
N LEU A 876 -41.53 -38.76 -24.75
CA LEU A 876 -41.44 -40.21 -24.96
C LEU A 876 -42.78 -40.80 -25.44
N VAL A 877 -42.77 -41.55 -26.54
CA VAL A 877 -43.91 -42.37 -26.98
C VAL A 877 -43.61 -43.85 -26.71
N GLN A 878 -44.33 -44.44 -25.76
CA GLN A 878 -44.08 -45.81 -25.29
C GLN A 878 -44.55 -46.89 -26.28
N SER A 879 -43.94 -48.08 -26.22
CA SER A 879 -44.29 -49.23 -27.05
C SER A 879 -45.78 -49.59 -26.92
N GLY A 880 -46.49 -49.64 -28.04
CA GLY A 880 -47.94 -49.91 -28.12
C GLY A 880 -48.82 -48.66 -28.24
N ASN A 881 -48.27 -47.45 -28.07
CA ASN A 881 -49.01 -46.20 -28.26
C ASN A 881 -48.97 -45.72 -29.73
N SER A 882 -50.03 -45.01 -30.15
CA SER A 882 -50.14 -44.40 -31.49
C SER A 882 -50.39 -42.89 -31.39
N VAL A 883 -49.49 -42.08 -31.94
CA VAL A 883 -49.58 -40.61 -31.88
C VAL A 883 -49.50 -40.00 -33.26
N ASP A 884 -50.51 -39.20 -33.62
CA ASP A 884 -50.51 -38.41 -34.86
C ASP A 884 -50.44 -36.91 -34.55
N PHE A 885 -49.37 -36.25 -34.96
CA PHE A 885 -49.23 -34.80 -34.93
C PHE A 885 -49.60 -34.19 -36.29
N LYS A 886 -50.46 -33.17 -36.25
CA LYS A 886 -50.88 -32.41 -37.43
C LYS A 886 -50.75 -30.92 -37.14
N ALA A 887 -49.97 -30.18 -37.93
CA ALA A 887 -49.77 -28.75 -37.71
C ALA A 887 -49.84 -27.95 -39.02
N GLY A 888 -50.40 -26.75 -39.01
CA GLY A 888 -50.55 -25.94 -40.23
C GLY A 888 -49.24 -25.37 -40.80
N LYS A 889 -48.19 -25.20 -39.99
CA LYS A 889 -46.89 -24.63 -40.41
C LYS A 889 -45.72 -25.61 -40.23
N TYR A 890 -45.42 -26.03 -39.00
CA TYR A 890 -44.28 -26.92 -38.73
C TYR A 890 -44.50 -27.81 -37.49
N ILE A 891 -43.82 -28.95 -37.45
CA ILE A 891 -43.72 -29.80 -36.26
C ILE A 891 -42.23 -29.91 -35.94
N LEU A 892 -41.83 -29.52 -34.74
CA LEU A 892 -40.44 -29.52 -34.30
C LEU A 892 -40.27 -30.52 -33.15
N MET A 893 -39.41 -31.52 -33.38
CA MET A 893 -38.99 -32.45 -32.35
C MET A 893 -37.56 -32.17 -31.94
N GLU A 894 -37.33 -31.96 -30.64
CA GLU A 894 -35.98 -31.85 -30.08
C GLU A 894 -35.20 -33.19 -30.17
N PRO A 895 -33.85 -33.15 -30.20
CA PRO A 895 -33.01 -34.33 -30.44
C PRO A 895 -33.15 -35.50 -29.44
N ASP A 896 -33.74 -35.25 -28.28
CA ASP A 896 -33.92 -36.18 -27.16
C ASP A 896 -35.38 -36.63 -26.98
N SER A 897 -36.23 -36.39 -27.97
CA SER A 897 -37.54 -37.05 -28.08
C SER A 897 -37.40 -38.49 -28.55
N GLU A 898 -37.96 -39.44 -27.81
CA GLU A 898 -37.82 -40.88 -28.04
C GLU A 898 -39.16 -41.53 -28.44
N ILE A 899 -39.11 -42.41 -29.45
CA ILE A 899 -40.24 -43.25 -29.87
C ILE A 899 -39.79 -44.70 -29.71
N GLU A 900 -40.36 -45.42 -28.74
CA GLU A 900 -39.93 -46.77 -28.41
C GLU A 900 -40.27 -47.79 -29.52
N TYR A 901 -39.46 -48.84 -29.62
CA TYR A 901 -39.70 -49.96 -30.53
C TYR A 901 -41.06 -50.62 -30.21
N GLY A 902 -42.03 -50.48 -31.12
CA GLY A 902 -43.41 -50.96 -30.95
C GLY A 902 -44.47 -49.84 -30.88
N ALA A 903 -44.05 -48.57 -30.81
CA ALA A 903 -44.95 -47.41 -30.97
C ALA A 903 -45.21 -47.07 -32.45
N SER A 904 -46.34 -46.39 -32.71
CA SER A 904 -46.67 -45.79 -34.01
C SER A 904 -46.70 -44.27 -33.90
N PHE A 905 -46.01 -43.57 -34.79
CA PHE A 905 -45.92 -42.11 -34.76
C PHE A 905 -46.02 -41.52 -36.17
N SER A 906 -46.80 -40.45 -36.33
CA SER A 906 -46.95 -39.71 -37.59
C SER A 906 -46.90 -38.21 -37.31
N ALA A 907 -46.20 -37.46 -38.16
CA ALA A 907 -46.13 -36.00 -38.10
C ALA A 907 -46.40 -35.43 -39.51
N ILE A 908 -47.49 -34.68 -39.64
CA ILE A 908 -47.99 -34.20 -40.94
C ILE A 908 -48.22 -32.69 -40.86
N ILE A 909 -47.76 -31.96 -41.88
CA ILE A 909 -48.15 -30.55 -42.03
C ILE A 909 -49.48 -30.49 -42.77
N GLU A 910 -50.54 -30.15 -42.04
CA GLU A 910 -51.92 -30.12 -42.52
C GLU A 910 -52.66 -28.98 -41.81
N ASP A 911 -53.32 -28.12 -42.60
CA ASP A 911 -54.14 -27.03 -42.06
C ASP A 911 -55.34 -27.61 -41.32
N CYS A 912 -55.71 -26.98 -40.22
CA CYS A 912 -56.66 -27.54 -39.28
C CYS A 912 -58.13 -27.22 -39.60
N GLN A 913 -58.39 -26.34 -40.58
CA GLN A 913 -59.75 -25.97 -40.95
C GLN A 913 -60.26 -26.78 -42.16
N THR A 914 -61.47 -27.34 -42.03
CA THR A 914 -62.24 -27.87 -43.16
C THR A 914 -63.30 -26.86 -43.62
N ASN A 915 -63.04 -26.19 -44.76
CA ASN A 915 -63.97 -25.43 -45.63
C ASN A 915 -64.77 -24.24 -45.04
N VAL A 916 -64.50 -23.00 -45.48
CA VAL A 916 -65.55 -22.03 -45.91
C VAL A 916 -65.04 -21.12 -47.05
N THR A 917 -65.94 -20.91 -48.02
CA THR A 917 -65.88 -20.23 -49.32
C THR A 917 -65.76 -18.69 -49.27
N ARG A 918 -65.07 -18.09 -50.26
CA ARG A 918 -64.95 -16.62 -50.52
C ARG A 918 -66.22 -16.01 -51.14
N ILE A 919 -66.59 -14.74 -50.82
CA ILE A 919 -66.94 -13.65 -51.77
C ILE A 919 -66.65 -12.22 -51.17
N SER A 920 -66.11 -11.36 -52.06
CA SER A 920 -65.73 -9.92 -52.09
C SER A 920 -66.63 -8.85 -51.39
N ALA A 921 -66.26 -7.57 -51.16
CA ALA A 921 -65.18 -6.66 -51.62
C ALA A 921 -65.10 -5.38 -50.73
N LYS A 922 -63.93 -4.69 -50.72
CA LYS A 922 -63.68 -3.26 -51.14
C LYS A 922 -62.58 -2.54 -50.31
N SER A 923 -61.45 -2.21 -50.98
CA SER A 923 -60.40 -1.14 -50.78
C SER A 923 -59.95 -0.76 -49.35
N LEU A 924 -58.69 -0.64 -48.91
CA LEU A 924 -57.30 -0.33 -49.38
C LEU A 924 -56.36 -0.70 -48.17
N PRO A 925 -55.01 -0.57 -48.19
CA PRO A 925 -54.03 -0.59 -49.26
C PRO A 925 -53.05 -1.77 -49.12
N GLU A 926 -52.17 -1.89 -50.10
CA GLU A 926 -51.00 -2.77 -50.21
C GLU A 926 -50.20 -2.87 -48.89
N VAL A 927 -50.04 -4.09 -48.36
CA VAL A 927 -49.09 -4.41 -47.28
C VAL A 927 -48.07 -5.36 -47.84
N GLU A 928 -46.82 -4.89 -47.87
CA GLU A 928 -45.63 -5.58 -48.35
C GLU A 928 -45.42 -6.93 -47.65
N GLN A 929 -44.98 -7.93 -48.41
CA GLN A 929 -44.55 -9.23 -47.89
C GLN A 929 -43.34 -9.05 -46.96
N ASN A 930 -43.39 -9.74 -45.82
CA ASN A 930 -42.35 -9.90 -44.80
C ASN A 930 -40.90 -9.87 -45.34
N GLU A 931 -40.24 -8.72 -45.17
CA GLU A 931 -38.79 -8.66 -45.00
C GLU A 931 -38.44 -9.22 -43.61
N ASN A 932 -37.94 -10.46 -43.48
CA ASN A 932 -37.11 -10.81 -42.30
C ASN A 932 -36.30 -12.13 -42.37
N ALA A 933 -36.26 -12.84 -43.50
CA ALA A 933 -35.44 -14.07 -43.60
C ALA A 933 -33.91 -13.80 -43.77
N LEU A 934 -33.54 -12.61 -44.25
CA LEU A 934 -32.16 -12.13 -44.37
C LEU A 934 -32.07 -10.68 -43.86
N GLN A 935 -31.30 -10.46 -42.79
CA GLN A 935 -30.94 -9.12 -42.32
C GLN A 935 -29.45 -8.86 -42.56
N ILE A 936 -29.13 -7.64 -43.01
CA ILE A 936 -27.76 -7.19 -43.22
C ILE A 936 -27.57 -5.83 -42.53
N TYR A 937 -26.57 -5.73 -41.65
CA TYR A 937 -26.36 -4.52 -40.85
C TYR A 937 -24.91 -4.33 -40.39
N PRO A 938 -24.45 -3.08 -40.20
CA PRO A 938 -25.16 -1.84 -40.52
C PRO A 938 -25.27 -1.61 -42.03
N ASN A 939 -26.39 -1.04 -42.48
CA ASN A 939 -26.58 -0.61 -43.85
C ASN A 939 -27.16 0.82 -43.83
N PRO A 940 -26.36 1.88 -44.10
CA PRO A 940 -25.04 1.85 -44.75
C PRO A 940 -23.89 1.31 -43.88
N ALA A 941 -23.01 0.51 -44.46
CA ALA A 941 -21.86 -0.13 -43.83
C ALA A 941 -20.60 0.75 -43.84
N GLY A 942 -19.88 0.78 -42.71
CA GLY A 942 -18.55 1.37 -42.59
C GLY A 942 -17.48 0.36 -43.03
N ASP A 943 -16.90 -0.35 -42.07
CA ASP A 943 -15.84 -1.34 -42.36
C ASP A 943 -16.37 -2.77 -42.49
N PHE A 944 -17.51 -3.07 -41.88
CA PHE A 944 -18.06 -4.43 -41.80
C PHE A 944 -19.56 -4.44 -42.04
N LEU A 945 -20.03 -5.55 -42.61
CA LEU A 945 -21.43 -5.87 -42.82
C LEU A 945 -21.72 -7.25 -42.20
N ASN A 946 -22.57 -7.30 -41.18
CA ASN A 946 -23.02 -8.55 -40.56
C ASN A 946 -24.24 -9.09 -41.31
N ILE A 947 -24.31 -10.41 -41.42
CA ILE A 947 -25.32 -11.16 -42.17
C ILE A 947 -26.04 -12.06 -41.18
N LYS A 948 -27.31 -11.78 -40.90
CA LYS A 948 -28.14 -12.60 -40.03
C LYS A 948 -29.18 -13.35 -40.88
N THR A 949 -29.08 -14.67 -40.86
CA THR A 949 -29.99 -15.61 -41.53
C THR A 949 -30.51 -16.63 -40.52
N LEU A 950 -31.68 -17.20 -40.77
CA LEU A 950 -32.28 -18.24 -39.93
C LEU A 950 -31.58 -19.61 -40.08
N SER A 951 -30.94 -19.86 -41.23
CA SER A 951 -30.20 -21.09 -41.53
C SER A 951 -28.71 -20.79 -41.80
N PRO A 952 -27.77 -21.73 -41.56
CA PRO A 952 -26.34 -21.49 -41.72
C PRO A 952 -25.95 -21.07 -43.14
N LEU A 953 -24.99 -20.14 -43.24
CA LEU A 953 -24.45 -19.64 -44.49
C LEU A 953 -23.68 -20.74 -45.24
N THR A 954 -24.02 -20.96 -46.50
CA THR A 954 -23.26 -21.84 -47.40
C THR A 954 -22.42 -21.03 -48.37
N LYS A 955 -22.90 -19.85 -48.80
CA LYS A 955 -22.18 -18.99 -49.73
C LYS A 955 -22.57 -17.52 -49.57
N VAL A 956 -21.60 -16.63 -49.70
CA VAL A 956 -21.84 -15.17 -49.75
C VAL A 956 -21.05 -14.57 -50.91
N GLU A 957 -21.71 -13.76 -51.72
CA GLU A 957 -21.10 -13.04 -52.85
C GLU A 957 -21.54 -11.58 -52.85
N ILE A 958 -20.61 -10.67 -53.16
CA ILE A 958 -20.92 -9.24 -53.30
C ILE A 958 -20.60 -8.82 -54.73
N TYR A 959 -21.49 -8.02 -55.32
CA TYR A 959 -21.40 -7.48 -56.68
C TYR A 959 -21.52 -5.95 -56.63
N ASP A 960 -20.77 -5.26 -57.49
CA ASP A 960 -20.97 -3.83 -57.72
C ASP A 960 -22.20 -3.57 -58.62
N THR A 961 -22.55 -2.30 -58.84
CA THR A 961 -23.71 -1.93 -59.67
C THR A 961 -23.59 -2.29 -61.15
N SER A 962 -22.39 -2.65 -61.63
CA SER A 962 -22.18 -3.15 -63.00
C SER A 962 -22.37 -4.66 -63.11
N GLY A 963 -22.63 -5.35 -62.00
CA GLY A 963 -22.75 -6.80 -61.91
C GLY A 963 -21.41 -7.52 -61.80
N LYS A 964 -20.30 -6.79 -61.60
CA LYS A 964 -18.97 -7.39 -61.41
C LYS A 964 -18.83 -7.84 -59.95
N LYS A 965 -18.40 -9.10 -59.76
CA LYS A 965 -18.15 -9.68 -58.44
C LYS A 965 -16.94 -8.99 -57.78
N VAL A 966 -17.08 -8.57 -56.53
CA VAL A 966 -16.01 -7.97 -55.73
C VAL A 966 -15.50 -8.95 -54.68
N ASN A 967 -14.19 -8.93 -54.44
CA ASN A 967 -13.57 -9.76 -53.42
C ASN A 967 -13.80 -9.14 -52.04
N PHE A 968 -14.00 -9.98 -51.03
CA PHE A 968 -14.09 -9.59 -49.61
C PHE A 968 -13.70 -10.80 -48.75
N ARG A 969 -13.42 -10.56 -47.47
CA ARG A 969 -13.15 -11.64 -46.50
C ARG A 969 -14.39 -11.85 -45.64
N LEU A 970 -14.84 -13.10 -45.55
CA LEU A 970 -15.93 -13.51 -44.65
C LEU A 970 -15.32 -14.20 -43.42
N ASP A 971 -15.76 -13.78 -42.23
CA ASP A 971 -15.42 -14.38 -40.95
C ASP A 971 -16.73 -14.74 -40.23
N GLY A 972 -17.09 -16.03 -40.26
CA GLY A 972 -18.43 -16.49 -39.87
C GLY A 972 -19.54 -15.79 -40.66
N ASN A 973 -20.32 -14.98 -39.95
CA ASN A 973 -21.44 -14.21 -40.50
C ASN A 973 -21.10 -12.73 -40.76
N ARG A 974 -19.83 -12.34 -40.71
CA ARG A 974 -19.36 -10.95 -40.86
C ARG A 974 -18.50 -10.79 -42.09
N ALA A 975 -18.93 -9.94 -43.02
CA ALA A 975 -18.17 -9.56 -44.21
C ALA A 975 -17.35 -8.29 -43.94
N ASN A 976 -16.03 -8.36 -44.14
CA ASN A 976 -15.18 -7.17 -44.15
C ASN A 976 -15.27 -6.50 -45.53
N VAL A 977 -15.79 -5.27 -45.55
CA VAL A 977 -16.04 -4.46 -46.75
C VAL A 977 -15.28 -3.13 -46.72
N SER A 978 -14.32 -2.96 -45.81
CA SER A 978 -13.61 -1.69 -45.60
C SER A 978 -12.82 -1.23 -46.83
N HIS A 979 -12.33 -2.18 -47.63
CA HIS A 979 -11.57 -1.91 -48.86
C HIS A 979 -12.45 -1.61 -50.07
N LEU A 980 -13.78 -1.74 -49.97
CA LEU A 980 -14.70 -1.37 -51.04
C LEU A 980 -14.86 0.15 -51.08
N VAL A 981 -14.87 0.72 -52.28
CA VAL A 981 -15.11 2.16 -52.48
C VAL A 981 -16.56 2.49 -52.11
N SER A 982 -16.80 3.67 -51.53
CA SER A 982 -18.14 4.17 -51.18
C SER A 982 -19.10 4.07 -52.38
N GLY A 983 -20.26 3.44 -52.19
CA GLY A 983 -21.16 3.13 -53.30
C GLY A 983 -22.23 2.11 -52.96
N ASN A 984 -23.06 1.79 -53.96
CA ASN A 984 -24.11 0.78 -53.84
C ASN A 984 -23.56 -0.60 -54.24
N TYR A 985 -23.86 -1.62 -53.44
CA TYR A 985 -23.48 -3.00 -53.71
C TYR A 985 -24.67 -3.94 -53.52
N ILE A 986 -24.62 -5.08 -54.19
CA ILE A 986 -25.60 -6.16 -54.05
C ILE A 986 -24.90 -7.33 -53.38
N ILE A 987 -25.43 -7.80 -52.26
CA ILE A 987 -24.97 -9.01 -51.58
C ILE A 987 -25.98 -10.14 -51.83
N THR A 988 -25.47 -11.26 -52.32
CA THR A 988 -26.21 -12.50 -52.49
C THR A 988 -25.74 -13.49 -51.43
N VAL A 989 -26.69 -14.00 -50.65
CA VAL A 989 -26.46 -14.90 -49.51
C VAL A 989 -27.21 -16.19 -49.76
N GLU A 990 -26.49 -17.30 -49.80
CA GLU A 990 -27.03 -18.64 -49.95
C GLU A 990 -26.91 -19.36 -48.60
N THR A 991 -28.01 -19.96 -48.17
CA THR A 991 -28.06 -20.92 -47.06
C THR A 991 -28.31 -22.31 -47.63
N LYS A 992 -28.40 -23.33 -46.78
CA LYS A 992 -28.77 -24.68 -47.25
C LYS A 992 -30.17 -24.78 -47.87
N GLU A 993 -31.05 -23.83 -47.54
CA GLU A 993 -32.48 -23.90 -47.88
C GLU A 993 -32.89 -22.85 -48.92
N ASN A 994 -32.26 -21.67 -48.91
CA ASN A 994 -32.71 -20.52 -49.69
C ASN A 994 -31.54 -19.68 -50.18
N LYS A 995 -31.77 -18.96 -51.29
CA LYS A 995 -30.85 -17.95 -51.81
C LYS A 995 -31.50 -16.58 -51.76
N TYR A 996 -30.88 -15.67 -51.03
CA TYR A 996 -31.34 -14.31 -50.79
C TYR A 996 -30.45 -13.29 -51.50
N THR A 997 -31.01 -12.15 -51.89
CA THR A 997 -30.23 -11.03 -52.45
C THR A 997 -30.73 -9.72 -51.84
N LYS A 998 -29.82 -8.95 -51.21
CA LYS A 998 -30.12 -7.61 -50.68
C LYS A 998 -29.12 -6.58 -51.18
N LYS A 999 -29.54 -5.32 -51.23
CA LYS A 999 -28.68 -4.17 -51.53
C LYS A 999 -28.12 -3.58 -50.24
N PHE A 1000 -26.85 -3.19 -50.24
CA PHE A 1000 -26.25 -2.39 -49.17
C PHE A 1000 -25.43 -1.22 -49.70
N ILE A 1001 -25.26 -0.20 -48.86
CA ILE A 1001 -24.53 1.02 -49.18
C ILE A 1001 -23.23 1.00 -48.38
N LYS A 1002 -22.08 1.12 -49.03
CA LYS A 1002 -20.77 1.35 -48.38
C LYS A 1002 -20.59 2.86 -48.21
N LYS A 1003 -20.35 3.31 -46.97
CA LYS A 1003 -20.00 4.70 -46.66
C LYS A 1003 -18.59 5.03 -47.10
#